data_AF-A0A7S3P3H6-F1
#
_entry.id   AF-A0A7S3P3H6-F1
#
_cell.length_a   1.000
_cell.length_b   1.000
_cell.length_c   1.000
_cell.angle_alpha   90.00
_cell.angle_beta   90.00
_cell.angle_gamma   90.00
#
_symmetry.space_group_name_H-M   'P 1'
#
loop_
_entity.id
_entity.type
_entity.pdbx_description
1 polymer ?
#
loop_
_entity_poly.entity_id
_entity_poly.type
_entity_poly.pdbx_seq_one_letter_code
_entity_poly.pdbx_strand_id
1 'polypeptide(L)'
;MGRTDSTSLHLIAIFIILLFSLASREDGCCCPASNITQRRLRGGNGDVDYSQSRALAEMTCHSDQMLIENDRQWDILWTPRFGWDVALSGNVLVVGATWEGSGRAYVYTYNGTAWSDETVIASSDRARSDSFGHSVAIDGNTIVVGADYKDFRGSAYVFRFDGVSWNEQKLGFGSAYQGIYGHSVAIDNNTIAIAERGSDRVFIYRFKGASFEKEQDLVSGTYPKARFGASVAITGDTMVIGAPWAYANERVGSASVYHFNSTSWEFHSKIWASDGADDAYFGGSVAICDRDTIVIGAPTYAPSTVYSEGKAYTFRRTENEWQQDQILTASDGSAGNFFGHDVACFGSTVVIGAPKTFSTLAVDVRDRKDYGGRVYIFENDASGGWTEQRVLSANETSSVYNSFGHNIALNDRFISVGAWRERNQKGSVYTFCSPGPCWPSPCVHGRCEIFGDTHLCTCDTGWTGVECDQDINECEMFSPCLHGDCTNTDGSYMCSCNDGWTGRNCDQDADECKMLSPCLHGICTNTDGSYMCGCDAGWTGMNCTESIKNCDPDPCSTHGICRDLIHGYECDCDAGWTGMNCTESIKNCDPDPCSTHGICRDLIYGYECVCDPGWSGKQCAIETSRNASTAEEHQIAAVVPVAIVVGLMQA
;
A
#
# COMPACT_ATOMS: atom_id res chain seq x y z
N MET A 1 -10.74 -69.37 -19.27
CA MET A 1 -9.73 -69.38 -18.19
C MET A 1 -8.45 -68.85 -18.81
N GLY A 2 -7.93 -67.66 -18.55
CA GLY A 2 -8.19 -66.63 -17.55
C GLY A 2 -6.87 -65.89 -17.38
N ARG A 3 -6.84 -64.60 -17.73
CA ARG A 3 -6.00 -63.53 -17.15
C ARG A 3 -6.05 -62.31 -18.09
N THR A 4 -6.76 -61.31 -17.61
CA THR A 4 -6.71 -59.92 -18.04
C THR A 4 -5.41 -59.30 -17.50
N ASP A 5 -4.59 -58.73 -18.38
CA ASP A 5 -3.61 -57.73 -17.99
C ASP A 5 -3.88 -56.45 -18.79
N SER A 6 -4.13 -55.39 -18.04
CA SER A 6 -4.40 -54.03 -18.49
C SER A 6 -3.11 -53.36 -18.95
N THR A 7 -2.95 -53.15 -20.25
CA THR A 7 -2.13 -52.06 -20.79
C THR A 7 -2.74 -51.61 -22.11
N SER A 8 -2.65 -50.31 -22.38
CA SER A 8 -3.19 -49.60 -23.55
C SER A 8 -4.64 -49.12 -23.47
N LEU A 9 -4.89 -48.24 -22.50
CA LEU A 9 -6.08 -47.38 -22.46
C LEU A 9 -5.66 -45.95 -22.09
N HIS A 10 -4.70 -45.36 -22.81
CA HIS A 10 -4.24 -43.96 -22.60
C HIS A 10 -3.93 -43.20 -23.91
N LEU A 11 -4.48 -43.61 -25.05
CA LEU A 11 -4.22 -42.94 -26.34
C LEU A 11 -5.47 -42.67 -27.21
N ILE A 12 -6.68 -42.79 -26.64
CA ILE A 12 -7.93 -42.46 -27.35
C ILE A 12 -8.83 -41.61 -26.44
N ALA A 13 -8.29 -40.48 -25.97
CA ALA A 13 -9.05 -39.46 -25.24
C ALA A 13 -8.60 -38.03 -25.62
N ILE A 14 -8.14 -37.83 -26.86
CA ILE A 14 -7.72 -36.51 -27.39
C ILE A 14 -8.50 -36.10 -28.65
N PHE A 15 -9.50 -36.87 -29.11
CA PHE A 15 -10.16 -36.58 -30.40
C PHE A 15 -11.70 -36.57 -30.40
N ILE A 16 -12.35 -36.44 -29.23
CA ILE A 16 -13.82 -36.21 -29.15
C ILE A 16 -14.12 -35.18 -28.04
N ILE A 17 -13.62 -33.95 -28.21
CA ILE A 17 -14.22 -32.71 -27.67
C ILE A 17 -14.05 -31.63 -28.75
N LEU A 18 -14.57 -31.92 -29.95
CA LEU A 18 -14.69 -30.99 -31.06
C LEU A 18 -15.95 -31.43 -31.79
N LEU A 19 -17.11 -30.97 -31.31
CA LEU A 19 -18.46 -30.99 -31.91
C LEU A 19 -19.50 -31.12 -30.78
N PHE A 20 -19.76 -30.05 -30.03
CA PHE A 20 -21.06 -29.68 -29.44
C PHE A 20 -20.89 -28.41 -28.60
N SER A 21 -20.84 -27.26 -29.28
CA SER A 21 -21.39 -25.97 -28.86
C SER A 21 -20.99 -24.88 -29.87
N LEU A 22 -21.35 -25.10 -31.15
CA LEU A 22 -21.52 -23.99 -32.09
C LEU A 22 -22.92 -23.41 -31.90
N ALA A 23 -23.13 -22.86 -30.72
CA ALA A 23 -23.99 -21.72 -30.51
C ALA A 23 -23.07 -20.67 -29.89
N SER A 24 -22.14 -20.16 -30.71
CA SER A 24 -21.45 -18.92 -30.39
C SER A 24 -22.53 -17.87 -30.25
N ARG A 25 -22.83 -17.53 -28.99
CA ARG A 25 -23.58 -16.33 -28.66
C ARG A 25 -22.83 -15.19 -29.35
N GLU A 26 -23.48 -14.54 -30.31
CA GLU A 26 -22.97 -13.36 -31.01
C GLU A 26 -22.90 -12.17 -30.03
N ASP A 27 -22.12 -12.28 -28.97
CA ASP A 27 -21.81 -11.21 -28.02
C ASP A 27 -20.49 -10.51 -28.39
N GLY A 28 -20.00 -10.71 -29.62
CA GLY A 28 -18.82 -10.06 -30.17
C GLY A 28 -19.08 -8.57 -30.39
N CYS A 29 -18.66 -7.74 -29.44
CA CYS A 29 -18.91 -6.30 -29.47
C CYS A 29 -18.13 -5.55 -30.57
N CYS A 30 -17.18 -6.16 -31.28
CA CYS A 30 -16.36 -5.51 -32.30
C CYS A 30 -15.85 -6.52 -33.34
N CYS A 31 -16.00 -6.21 -34.64
CA CYS A 31 -15.44 -6.97 -35.77
C CYS A 31 -14.05 -6.45 -36.20
N PRO A 32 -13.25 -7.23 -36.97
CA PRO A 32 -11.87 -6.90 -37.30
C PRO A 32 -11.72 -5.88 -38.45
N ALA A 33 -10.94 -4.84 -38.18
CA ALA A 33 -10.07 -4.03 -39.05
C ALA A 33 -10.64 -3.14 -40.21
N SER A 34 -10.05 -1.93 -40.25
CA SER A 34 -9.72 -1.08 -41.43
C SER A 34 -10.78 -0.13 -42.00
N ASN A 35 -11.15 0.90 -41.22
CA ASN A 35 -11.35 2.32 -41.62
C ASN A 35 -12.48 2.99 -40.82
N ILE A 36 -12.16 4.11 -40.18
CA ILE A 36 -13.03 4.83 -39.24
C ILE A 36 -13.98 5.77 -40.00
N THR A 37 -15.28 5.63 -39.80
CA THR A 37 -16.31 6.60 -40.21
C THR A 37 -17.24 6.90 -39.04
N GLN A 38 -17.29 8.18 -38.63
CA GLN A 38 -18.03 8.67 -37.46
C GLN A 38 -19.55 8.75 -37.76
N ARG A 39 -20.40 8.31 -36.82
CA ARG A 39 -21.86 8.42 -36.93
C ARG A 39 -22.39 9.49 -35.97
N ARG A 40 -23.19 10.43 -36.50
CA ARG A 40 -23.82 11.54 -35.78
C ARG A 40 -25.13 11.09 -35.15
N LEU A 41 -25.24 11.13 -33.83
CA LEU A 41 -26.51 10.96 -33.13
C LEU A 41 -27.10 12.35 -32.82
N ARG A 42 -28.36 12.56 -33.20
CA ARG A 42 -29.12 13.80 -32.97
C ARG A 42 -30.20 13.50 -31.95
N GLY A 43 -30.33 14.34 -30.92
CA GLY A 43 -31.45 14.26 -29.99
C GLY A 43 -32.79 14.37 -30.71
N GLY A 44 -33.73 13.49 -30.35
CA GLY A 44 -34.99 13.28 -31.06
C GLY A 44 -35.95 14.47 -30.92
N ASN A 45 -36.54 14.92 -32.03
CA ASN A 45 -37.75 15.74 -31.99
C ASN A 45 -38.96 14.80 -31.91
N GLY A 46 -39.81 15.03 -30.90
CA GLY A 46 -41.23 14.85 -31.11
C GLY A 46 -41.70 15.84 -32.17
N ASP A 47 -42.32 15.29 -33.21
CA ASP A 47 -43.05 15.92 -34.31
C ASP A 47 -42.29 16.54 -35.51
N VAL A 48 -42.71 16.00 -36.66
CA VAL A 48 -42.70 16.47 -38.07
C VAL A 48 -41.51 16.11 -38.99
N ASP A 49 -41.92 15.32 -39.99
CA ASP A 49 -41.37 14.89 -41.27
C ASP A 49 -40.58 15.95 -42.07
N TYR A 50 -39.43 15.57 -42.64
CA TYR A 50 -39.13 15.78 -44.07
C TYR A 50 -37.94 14.93 -44.53
N SER A 51 -38.21 14.18 -45.59
CA SER A 51 -37.31 13.49 -46.51
C SER A 51 -36.01 14.23 -46.87
N GLN A 52 -34.87 13.56 -46.76
CA GLN A 52 -33.89 13.32 -47.84
C GLN A 52 -32.53 12.90 -47.25
N SER A 53 -32.26 11.59 -47.25
CA SER A 53 -31.03 10.99 -47.80
C SER A 53 -31.04 9.49 -47.48
N ARG A 54 -31.43 8.69 -48.47
CA ARG A 54 -31.00 7.30 -48.53
C ARG A 54 -29.48 7.33 -48.72
N ALA A 55 -28.74 6.88 -47.72
CA ALA A 55 -27.40 6.35 -47.92
C ALA A 55 -27.40 4.91 -47.40
N LEU A 56 -27.03 4.03 -48.30
CA LEU A 56 -27.01 2.58 -48.17
C LEU A 56 -26.13 2.15 -47.00
N ALA A 57 -26.57 1.10 -46.32
CA ALA A 57 -25.86 0.44 -45.25
C ALA A 57 -24.56 -0.19 -45.78
N GLU A 58 -23.43 0.29 -45.28
CA GLU A 58 -22.18 -0.49 -45.20
C GLU A 58 -21.64 -0.30 -43.78
N MET A 59 -21.55 -1.41 -43.05
CA MET A 59 -21.13 -1.51 -41.65
C MET A 59 -19.59 -1.47 -41.57
N THR A 60 -19.06 -0.57 -40.73
CA THR A 60 -17.64 -0.52 -40.33
C THR A 60 -17.53 -0.40 -38.80
N CYS A 61 -16.90 -1.38 -38.15
CA CYS A 61 -16.71 -1.48 -36.69
C CYS A 61 -15.39 -0.80 -36.26
N HIS A 62 -15.47 0.50 -35.94
CA HIS A 62 -14.59 1.27 -35.05
C HIS A 62 -15.22 2.66 -34.94
N SER A 63 -16.47 2.72 -34.48
CA SER A 63 -17.17 4.00 -34.40
C SER A 63 -17.14 4.50 -32.96
N ASP A 64 -16.23 5.44 -32.67
CA ASP A 64 -16.45 6.38 -31.58
C ASP A 64 -17.83 7.00 -31.80
N GLN A 65 -18.75 6.80 -30.88
CA GLN A 65 -20.08 7.37 -30.99
C GLN A 65 -20.10 8.71 -30.28
N MET A 66 -20.27 9.76 -31.07
CA MET A 66 -20.40 11.13 -30.57
C MET A 66 -21.88 11.45 -30.41
N LEU A 67 -22.29 11.60 -29.15
CA LEU A 67 -23.58 12.10 -28.72
C LEU A 67 -23.50 13.61 -28.57
N ILE A 68 -24.47 14.32 -29.14
CA ILE A 68 -24.45 15.77 -29.16
C ILE A 68 -25.84 16.28 -28.94
N GLU A 69 -25.93 17.37 -28.20
CA GLU A 69 -27.18 18.06 -28.03
C GLU A 69 -27.72 18.60 -29.37
N ASN A 70 -29.04 18.44 -29.52
CA ASN A 70 -29.83 18.82 -30.67
C ASN A 70 -29.47 20.25 -31.16
N ASP A 71 -29.27 20.42 -32.46
CA ASP A 71 -29.02 21.71 -33.13
C ASP A 71 -30.28 22.59 -33.17
N ARG A 72 -30.99 22.72 -32.03
CA ARG A 72 -32.10 23.68 -31.91
C ARG A 72 -31.55 25.08 -32.10
N GLN A 73 -31.92 25.70 -33.22
CA GLN A 73 -31.72 27.12 -33.50
C GLN A 73 -32.62 27.95 -32.57
N TRP A 74 -32.25 28.25 -31.33
CA TRP A 74 -32.85 29.38 -30.61
C TRP A 74 -31.83 30.09 -29.72
N ASP A 75 -31.78 31.41 -29.90
CA ASP A 75 -31.18 32.52 -29.14
C ASP A 75 -29.83 32.37 -28.40
N ILE A 76 -28.90 33.20 -28.86
CA ILE A 76 -27.47 33.41 -28.52
C ILE A 76 -27.17 33.74 -27.02
N LEU A 77 -28.11 33.57 -26.09
CA LEU A 77 -27.94 34.05 -24.72
C LEU A 77 -27.74 32.98 -23.64
N TRP A 78 -28.02 31.69 -23.87
CA TRP A 78 -27.78 30.62 -22.88
C TRP A 78 -27.45 29.29 -23.57
N THR A 79 -26.17 28.90 -23.61
CA THR A 79 -25.76 27.63 -24.22
C THR A 79 -25.83 26.51 -23.18
N PRO A 80 -26.54 25.41 -23.48
CA PRO A 80 -26.60 24.25 -22.60
C PRO A 80 -25.22 23.60 -22.49
N ARG A 81 -24.84 23.13 -21.30
CA ARG A 81 -23.55 22.48 -21.08
C ARG A 81 -23.71 20.96 -21.10
N PHE A 82 -24.15 20.39 -22.23
CA PHE A 82 -24.33 18.95 -22.36
C PHE A 82 -23.01 18.19 -22.17
N GLY A 83 -23.03 17.09 -21.42
CA GLY A 83 -21.80 16.40 -21.02
C GLY A 83 -21.05 17.13 -19.90
N TRP A 84 -21.78 17.84 -19.05
CA TRP A 84 -21.23 18.43 -17.82
C TRP A 84 -20.79 17.33 -16.85
N ASP A 85 -21.66 16.34 -16.68
CA ASP A 85 -21.45 15.11 -15.91
C ASP A 85 -22.07 13.92 -16.66
N VAL A 86 -21.50 12.73 -16.51
CA VAL A 86 -21.95 11.49 -17.16
C VAL A 86 -21.88 10.32 -16.18
N ALA A 87 -22.81 9.38 -16.32
CA ALA A 87 -22.81 8.15 -15.51
C ALA A 87 -23.29 6.95 -16.35
N LEU A 88 -22.72 5.77 -16.08
CA LEU A 88 -22.99 4.53 -16.80
C LEU A 88 -23.46 3.43 -15.84
N SER A 89 -24.47 2.65 -16.27
CA SER A 89 -24.81 1.37 -15.65
C SER A 89 -25.25 0.40 -16.73
N GLY A 90 -24.47 -0.65 -16.97
CA GLY A 90 -24.64 -1.56 -18.10
C GLY A 90 -24.73 -0.84 -19.44
N ASN A 91 -25.89 -0.94 -20.09
CA ASN A 91 -26.18 -0.32 -21.38
C ASN A 91 -26.89 1.03 -21.27
N VAL A 92 -26.96 1.65 -20.09
CA VAL A 92 -27.63 2.95 -19.89
C VAL A 92 -26.59 4.01 -19.58
N LEU A 93 -26.68 5.13 -20.31
CA LEU A 93 -25.87 6.32 -20.13
C LEU A 93 -26.77 7.48 -19.72
N VAL A 94 -26.42 8.14 -18.62
CA VAL A 94 -27.05 9.37 -18.17
C VAL A 94 -26.10 10.53 -18.42
N VAL A 95 -26.59 11.61 -19.02
CA VAL A 95 -25.83 12.81 -19.33
C VAL A 95 -26.48 14.02 -18.68
N GLY A 96 -25.75 14.67 -17.78
CA GLY A 96 -26.12 15.96 -17.20
C GLY A 96 -25.88 17.11 -18.18
N ALA A 97 -26.86 18.01 -18.27
CA ALA A 97 -26.76 19.25 -19.03
C ALA A 97 -27.21 20.42 -18.16
N THR A 98 -26.23 21.17 -17.66
CA THR A 98 -26.47 22.31 -16.79
C THR A 98 -26.71 23.60 -17.60
N TRP A 99 -27.20 24.64 -16.91
CA TRP A 99 -27.38 26.02 -17.43
C TRP A 99 -28.45 26.24 -18.53
N GLU A 100 -29.15 25.21 -19.01
CA GLU A 100 -30.37 25.38 -19.83
C GLU A 100 -31.59 25.71 -18.96
N GLY A 101 -31.89 26.99 -18.72
CA GLY A 101 -33.05 27.34 -17.88
C GLY A 101 -32.89 26.76 -16.47
N SER A 102 -33.54 25.64 -16.16
CA SER A 102 -33.37 24.90 -14.90
C SER A 102 -32.29 23.80 -14.91
N GLY A 103 -31.78 23.41 -16.08
CA GLY A 103 -30.94 22.21 -16.26
C GLY A 103 -31.77 20.95 -16.57
N ARG A 104 -31.11 19.90 -17.10
CA ARG A 104 -31.70 18.63 -17.56
C ARG A 104 -30.75 17.45 -17.38
N ALA A 105 -31.32 16.24 -17.36
CA ALA A 105 -30.59 15.00 -17.52
C ALA A 105 -31.15 14.20 -18.70
N TYR A 106 -30.28 13.66 -19.54
CA TYR A 106 -30.63 12.87 -20.72
C TYR A 106 -30.25 11.42 -20.49
N VAL A 107 -31.15 10.49 -20.77
CA VAL A 107 -30.92 9.05 -20.61
C VAL A 107 -30.90 8.39 -21.98
N TYR A 108 -29.81 7.72 -22.30
CA TYR A 108 -29.61 6.97 -23.53
C TYR A 108 -29.46 5.48 -23.22
N THR A 109 -29.99 4.62 -24.09
CA THR A 109 -29.85 3.16 -23.98
C THR A 109 -29.11 2.60 -25.18
N TYR A 110 -28.11 1.76 -24.94
CA TYR A 110 -27.38 1.08 -25.99
C TYR A 110 -28.11 -0.20 -26.41
N ASN A 111 -28.42 -0.31 -27.70
CA ASN A 111 -29.18 -1.43 -28.26
C ASN A 111 -28.32 -2.56 -28.85
N GLY A 112 -27.00 -2.52 -28.64
CA GLY A 112 -26.03 -3.46 -29.24
C GLY A 112 -25.29 -2.91 -30.46
N THR A 113 -25.79 -1.82 -31.07
CA THR A 113 -25.13 -1.18 -32.23
C THR A 113 -24.99 0.33 -32.08
N ALA A 114 -25.93 0.98 -31.40
CA ALA A 114 -25.89 2.41 -31.15
C ALA A 114 -26.63 2.78 -29.86
N TRP A 115 -26.24 3.92 -29.32
CA TRP A 115 -27.05 4.63 -28.32
C TRP A 115 -28.34 5.16 -28.97
N SER A 116 -29.49 4.76 -28.43
CA SER A 116 -30.85 5.13 -28.84
C SER A 116 -31.74 5.45 -27.64
N ASP A 117 -33.02 5.71 -27.88
CA ASP A 117 -34.08 5.84 -26.86
C ASP A 117 -33.83 6.93 -25.82
N GLU A 118 -33.53 8.14 -26.32
CA GLU A 118 -33.34 9.33 -25.50
C GLU A 118 -34.60 9.67 -24.69
N THR A 119 -34.48 9.58 -23.37
CA THR A 119 -35.47 10.11 -22.44
C THR A 119 -34.91 11.35 -21.74
N VAL A 120 -35.67 12.45 -21.75
CA VAL A 120 -35.28 13.66 -21.04
C VAL A 120 -35.95 13.67 -19.67
N ILE A 121 -35.13 13.68 -18.62
CA ILE A 121 -35.56 13.80 -17.23
C ILE A 121 -35.34 15.23 -16.77
N ALA A 122 -36.36 15.79 -16.11
CA ALA A 122 -36.31 17.07 -15.44
C ALA A 122 -37.13 17.00 -14.16
N SER A 123 -36.73 17.78 -13.15
CA SER A 123 -37.48 17.82 -11.89
C SER A 123 -38.88 18.43 -12.06
N SER A 124 -39.84 17.91 -11.29
CA SER A 124 -41.22 18.39 -11.26
C SER A 124 -41.36 19.85 -10.79
N ASP A 125 -40.42 20.30 -9.96
CA ASP A 125 -40.38 21.64 -9.34
C ASP A 125 -39.25 22.53 -9.90
N ARG A 126 -38.84 22.27 -11.14
CA ARG A 126 -37.75 22.98 -11.82
C ARG A 126 -37.95 24.50 -11.88
N ALA A 127 -36.90 25.24 -11.54
CA ALA A 127 -36.84 26.70 -11.66
C ALA A 127 -35.55 27.13 -12.36
N ARG A 128 -35.54 28.35 -12.89
CA ARG A 128 -34.38 28.88 -13.61
C ARG A 128 -33.17 28.95 -12.68
N SER A 129 -32.02 28.51 -13.19
CA SER A 129 -30.73 28.45 -12.50
C SER A 129 -30.62 27.39 -11.39
N ASP A 130 -31.53 26.40 -11.36
CA ASP A 130 -31.43 25.27 -10.42
C ASP A 130 -30.20 24.39 -10.65
N SER A 131 -29.61 24.45 -11.85
CA SER A 131 -28.48 23.61 -12.28
C SER A 131 -28.78 22.12 -12.15
N PHE A 132 -30.01 21.70 -12.42
CA PHE A 132 -30.36 20.29 -12.48
C PHE A 132 -29.51 19.55 -13.52
N GLY A 133 -28.98 18.38 -13.17
CA GLY A 133 -27.99 17.68 -13.99
C GLY A 133 -26.57 18.14 -13.72
N HIS A 134 -26.30 18.82 -12.60
CA HIS A 134 -24.94 19.16 -12.18
C HIS A 134 -24.13 17.92 -11.84
N SER A 135 -24.76 17.01 -11.11
CA SER A 135 -24.20 15.69 -10.84
C SER A 135 -25.25 14.62 -11.18
N VAL A 136 -24.82 13.50 -11.74
CA VAL A 136 -25.64 12.37 -12.12
C VAL A 136 -24.96 11.08 -11.68
N ALA A 137 -25.73 10.13 -11.17
CA ALA A 137 -25.27 8.78 -10.90
C ALA A 137 -26.38 7.80 -11.25
N ILE A 138 -26.02 6.58 -11.67
CA ILE A 138 -26.99 5.54 -12.03
C ILE A 138 -26.52 4.20 -11.51
N ASP A 139 -27.46 3.44 -10.95
CA ASP A 139 -27.29 2.01 -10.72
C ASP A 139 -28.58 1.27 -11.10
N GLY A 140 -28.46 0.34 -12.04
CA GLY A 140 -29.56 -0.40 -12.62
C GLY A 140 -30.66 0.53 -13.16
N ASN A 141 -31.82 0.51 -12.51
CA ASN A 141 -32.99 1.29 -12.89
C ASN A 141 -33.19 2.57 -12.07
N THR A 142 -32.19 2.96 -11.27
CA THR A 142 -32.28 4.11 -10.36
C THR A 142 -31.25 5.16 -10.75
N ILE A 143 -31.73 6.37 -11.07
CA ILE A 143 -30.91 7.53 -11.40
C ILE A 143 -31.00 8.53 -10.25
N VAL A 144 -29.86 9.09 -9.86
CA VAL A 144 -29.77 10.21 -8.92
C VAL A 144 -29.28 11.43 -9.67
N VAL A 145 -29.96 12.57 -9.50
CA VAL A 145 -29.60 13.83 -10.14
C VAL A 145 -29.51 14.95 -9.12
N GLY A 146 -28.35 15.60 -9.08
CA GLY A 146 -28.08 16.80 -8.30
C GLY A 146 -28.48 18.08 -9.03
N ALA A 147 -28.99 19.05 -8.27
CA ALA A 147 -29.32 20.40 -8.68
C ALA A 147 -28.73 21.37 -7.66
N ASP A 148 -27.43 21.61 -7.76
CA ASP A 148 -26.59 22.18 -6.70
C ASP A 148 -26.86 23.68 -6.42
N TYR A 149 -27.48 24.38 -7.37
CA TYR A 149 -27.86 25.79 -7.25
C TYR A 149 -29.35 26.01 -6.98
N LYS A 150 -30.16 24.95 -6.88
CA LYS A 150 -31.60 25.08 -6.61
C LYS A 150 -31.86 25.90 -5.34
N ASP A 151 -32.62 26.97 -5.49
CA ASP A 151 -32.99 27.90 -4.40
C ASP A 151 -31.79 28.42 -3.57
N PHE A 152 -30.59 28.45 -4.15
CA PHE A 152 -29.30 28.76 -3.49
C PHE A 152 -28.93 27.84 -2.30
N ARG A 153 -29.59 26.67 -2.21
CA ARG A 153 -29.37 25.64 -1.19
C ARG A 153 -29.04 24.27 -1.79
N GLY A 154 -29.30 24.09 -3.07
CA GLY A 154 -29.17 22.82 -3.74
C GLY A 154 -30.29 21.83 -3.40
N SER A 155 -30.45 20.81 -4.23
CA SER A 155 -31.41 19.70 -4.07
C SER A 155 -30.91 18.47 -4.81
N ALA A 156 -31.47 17.31 -4.48
CA ALA A 156 -31.23 16.07 -5.20
C ALA A 156 -32.53 15.29 -5.40
N TYR A 157 -32.59 14.60 -6.53
CA TYR A 157 -33.76 13.89 -7.02
C TYR A 157 -33.37 12.47 -7.38
N VAL A 158 -34.23 11.53 -7.06
CA VAL A 158 -34.11 10.14 -7.46
C VAL A 158 -35.22 9.82 -8.44
N PHE A 159 -34.85 9.21 -9.56
CA PHE A 159 -35.77 8.71 -10.55
C PHE A 159 -35.63 7.20 -10.62
N ARG A 160 -36.72 6.46 -10.39
CA ARG A 160 -36.74 5.00 -10.51
C ARG A 160 -37.63 4.57 -11.65
N PHE A 161 -37.08 3.77 -12.55
CA PHE A 161 -37.83 3.22 -13.67
C PHE A 161 -38.59 1.96 -13.25
N ASP A 162 -39.90 1.98 -13.40
CA ASP A 162 -40.80 0.86 -13.05
C ASP A 162 -41.09 -0.09 -14.23
N GLY A 163 -40.44 0.13 -15.37
CA GLY A 163 -40.70 -0.58 -16.63
C GLY A 163 -41.59 0.21 -17.60
N VAL A 164 -42.25 1.28 -17.14
CA VAL A 164 -43.13 2.12 -17.96
C VAL A 164 -42.73 3.59 -17.87
N SER A 165 -42.42 4.08 -16.68
CA SER A 165 -42.13 5.50 -16.43
C SER A 165 -41.08 5.71 -15.34
N TRP A 166 -40.50 6.90 -15.34
CA TRP A 166 -39.58 7.36 -14.31
C TRP A 166 -40.37 8.00 -13.17
N ASN A 167 -40.33 7.39 -11.98
CA ASN A 167 -40.97 7.89 -10.78
C ASN A 167 -39.99 8.76 -9.98
N GLU A 168 -40.33 10.02 -9.77
CA GLU A 168 -39.51 10.99 -9.04
C GLU A 168 -39.72 10.90 -7.53
N GLN A 169 -38.63 10.92 -6.77
CA GLN A 169 -38.58 11.21 -5.35
C GLN A 169 -37.57 12.34 -5.10
N LYS A 170 -38.00 13.43 -4.46
CA LYS A 170 -37.08 14.47 -3.97
C LYS A 170 -36.49 14.08 -2.62
N LEU A 171 -35.17 14.07 -2.47
CA LEU A 171 -34.49 13.60 -1.24
C LEU A 171 -34.20 14.69 -0.20
N GLY A 172 -34.30 15.96 -0.56
CA GLY A 172 -34.12 17.06 0.38
C GLY A 172 -33.73 18.38 -0.27
N PHE A 173 -33.34 19.34 0.57
CA PHE A 173 -32.75 20.63 0.22
C PHE A 173 -31.60 20.93 1.19
N GLY A 174 -30.57 21.64 0.74
CA GLY A 174 -29.41 21.93 1.59
C GLY A 174 -29.70 22.87 2.75
N SER A 175 -28.70 22.97 3.64
CA SER A 175 -28.69 23.88 4.78
C SER A 175 -28.76 25.35 4.37
N ALA A 176 -29.14 26.22 5.30
CA ALA A 176 -29.31 27.64 5.02
C ALA A 176 -27.95 28.34 4.74
N TYR A 177 -27.94 29.19 3.71
CA TYR A 177 -26.80 29.97 3.18
C TYR A 177 -25.58 29.12 2.76
N GLN A 178 -25.41 28.94 1.44
CA GLN A 178 -24.30 28.23 0.79
C GLN A 178 -24.28 26.70 0.96
N GLY A 179 -25.39 26.08 1.36
CA GLY A 179 -25.57 24.65 1.13
C GLY A 179 -25.53 24.39 -0.38
N ILE A 180 -24.50 23.74 -0.89
CA ILE A 180 -24.41 23.35 -2.31
C ILE A 180 -24.77 21.85 -2.32
N TYR A 181 -26.03 21.55 -1.97
CA TYR A 181 -26.51 20.17 -1.80
C TYR A 181 -26.80 19.53 -3.15
N GLY A 182 -26.36 18.29 -3.35
CA GLY A 182 -26.38 17.64 -4.67
C GLY A 182 -25.21 18.07 -5.55
N HIS A 183 -24.11 18.57 -4.95
CA HIS A 183 -22.89 18.89 -5.67
C HIS A 183 -22.25 17.65 -6.31
N SER A 184 -22.12 16.58 -5.51
CA SER A 184 -21.66 15.26 -5.93
C SER A 184 -22.67 14.24 -5.44
N VAL A 185 -23.02 13.29 -6.29
CA VAL A 185 -23.91 12.18 -5.95
C VAL A 185 -23.25 10.87 -6.35
N ALA A 186 -23.51 9.82 -5.59
CA ALA A 186 -23.09 8.47 -5.93
C ALA A 186 -24.18 7.49 -5.48
N ILE A 187 -24.34 6.39 -6.22
CA ILE A 187 -25.28 5.32 -5.90
C ILE A 187 -24.61 3.98 -6.12
N ASP A 188 -24.81 3.08 -5.15
CA ASP A 188 -24.52 1.67 -5.30
C ASP A 188 -25.65 0.87 -4.65
N ASN A 189 -26.28 0.02 -5.45
CA ASN A 189 -27.44 -0.78 -5.06
C ASN A 189 -28.55 0.08 -4.44
N ASN A 190 -28.77 -0.12 -3.14
CA ASN A 190 -29.82 0.53 -2.38
C ASN A 190 -29.31 1.72 -1.57
N THR A 191 -28.10 2.22 -1.83
CA THR A 191 -27.46 3.28 -1.05
C THR A 191 -27.11 4.46 -1.93
N ILE A 192 -27.51 5.65 -1.50
CA ILE A 192 -27.18 6.90 -2.17
C ILE A 192 -26.36 7.75 -1.19
N ALA A 193 -25.27 8.31 -1.68
CA ALA A 193 -24.52 9.36 -1.00
C ALA A 193 -24.72 10.69 -1.73
N ILE A 194 -25.11 11.73 -0.99
CA ILE A 194 -25.32 13.08 -1.53
C ILE A 194 -24.46 14.06 -0.76
N ALA A 195 -23.55 14.73 -1.46
CA ALA A 195 -22.71 15.73 -0.85
C ALA A 195 -23.35 17.12 -0.81
N GLU A 196 -23.11 17.81 0.29
CA GLU A 196 -23.33 19.24 0.47
C GLU A 196 -21.99 19.94 0.72
N ARG A 197 -21.32 20.29 -0.38
CA ARG A 197 -19.94 20.79 -0.37
C ARG A 197 -19.74 22.03 0.52
N GLY A 198 -20.76 22.88 0.66
CA GLY A 198 -20.66 24.11 1.45
C GLY A 198 -20.80 23.91 2.97
N SER A 199 -21.36 22.78 3.41
CA SER A 199 -21.52 22.45 4.83
C SER A 199 -20.54 21.38 5.32
N ASP A 200 -19.68 20.86 4.44
CA ASP A 200 -18.75 19.75 4.69
C ASP A 200 -19.46 18.47 5.17
N ARG A 201 -20.58 18.13 4.51
CA ARG A 201 -21.40 16.98 4.85
C ARG A 201 -21.70 16.11 3.66
N VAL A 202 -21.82 14.81 3.91
CA VAL A 202 -22.38 13.84 2.97
C VAL A 202 -23.54 13.12 3.65
N PHE A 203 -24.69 13.11 3.00
CA PHE A 203 -25.93 12.53 3.50
C PHE A 203 -26.14 11.16 2.87
N ILE A 204 -26.34 10.14 3.69
CA ILE A 204 -26.57 8.77 3.26
C ILE A 204 -28.06 8.47 3.28
N TYR A 205 -28.57 7.99 2.17
CA TYR A 205 -29.93 7.53 2.01
C TYR A 205 -29.93 6.05 1.66
N ARG A 206 -30.90 5.31 2.22
CA ARG A 206 -31.08 3.89 1.92
C ARG A 206 -32.49 3.59 1.49
N PHE A 207 -32.63 2.73 0.50
CA PHE A 207 -33.93 2.27 0.02
C PHE A 207 -34.60 1.36 1.07
N LYS A 208 -35.79 1.73 1.54
CA LYS A 208 -36.59 0.96 2.52
C LYS A 208 -37.87 0.41 1.87
N GLY A 209 -37.75 -0.17 0.68
CA GLY A 209 -38.83 -0.89 -0.01
C GLY A 209 -39.79 -0.02 -0.83
N ALA A 210 -40.10 1.20 -0.39
CA ALA A 210 -40.95 2.14 -1.13
C ALA A 210 -40.21 3.40 -1.57
N SER A 211 -39.38 3.97 -0.69
CA SER A 211 -38.65 5.22 -0.91
C SER A 211 -37.26 5.15 -0.30
N PHE A 212 -36.39 6.05 -0.76
CA PHE A 212 -35.11 6.32 -0.11
C PHE A 212 -35.32 7.18 1.13
N GLU A 213 -34.79 6.72 2.26
CA GLU A 213 -34.89 7.41 3.54
C GLU A 213 -33.48 7.76 4.02
N LYS A 214 -33.32 8.96 4.59
CA LYS A 214 -32.04 9.38 5.14
C LYS A 214 -31.69 8.51 6.35
N GLU A 215 -30.52 7.88 6.31
CA GLU A 215 -30.04 6.96 7.31
C GLU A 215 -28.94 7.58 8.18
N GLN A 216 -28.03 8.36 7.58
CA GLN A 216 -26.86 8.88 8.28
C GLN A 216 -26.35 10.19 7.67
N ASP A 217 -25.66 11.00 8.49
CA ASP A 217 -24.87 12.14 8.04
C ASP A 217 -23.39 11.88 8.34
N LEU A 218 -22.53 12.07 7.34
CA LEU A 218 -21.07 12.01 7.47
C LEU A 218 -20.51 13.43 7.46
N VAL A 219 -19.54 13.68 8.35
CA VAL A 219 -18.90 14.98 8.52
C VAL A 219 -17.38 14.82 8.55
N SER A 220 -16.64 15.81 8.04
CA SER A 220 -15.16 15.81 7.98
C SER A 220 -14.48 15.74 9.36
N GLY A 221 -15.16 16.18 10.43
CA GLY A 221 -14.72 16.08 11.82
C GLY A 221 -13.56 16.99 12.25
N THR A 222 -12.66 17.41 11.35
CA THR A 222 -11.39 18.06 11.72
C THR A 222 -11.24 19.52 11.30
N TYR A 223 -11.82 19.96 10.17
CA TYR A 223 -11.70 21.35 9.71
C TYR A 223 -12.97 21.89 9.06
N PRO A 224 -13.52 23.03 9.53
CA PRO A 224 -14.58 23.72 8.81
C PRO A 224 -14.03 24.30 7.50
N LYS A 225 -14.80 24.11 6.42
CA LYS A 225 -14.57 24.56 5.03
C LYS A 225 -13.53 23.78 4.25
N ALA A 226 -13.38 22.48 4.52
CA ALA A 226 -12.51 21.60 3.75
C ALA A 226 -13.07 21.21 2.36
N ARG A 227 -14.32 21.62 2.09
CA ARG A 227 -15.12 21.16 0.94
C ARG A 227 -15.25 19.64 0.92
N PHE A 228 -15.44 19.04 2.09
CA PHE A 228 -15.73 17.63 2.23
C PHE A 228 -17.02 17.28 1.46
N GLY A 229 -16.93 16.27 0.61
CA GLY A 229 -17.97 15.98 -0.38
C GLY A 229 -17.81 16.75 -1.69
N ALA A 230 -16.61 17.24 -2.00
CA ALA A 230 -16.34 17.78 -3.35
C ALA A 230 -16.53 16.69 -4.41
N SER A 231 -16.14 15.46 -4.09
CA SER A 231 -16.34 14.25 -4.88
C SER A 231 -16.69 13.09 -3.93
N VAL A 232 -17.51 12.16 -4.40
CA VAL A 232 -17.95 10.98 -3.62
C VAL A 232 -18.03 9.78 -4.55
N ALA A 233 -17.48 8.64 -4.11
CA ALA A 233 -17.64 7.34 -4.75
C ALA A 233 -18.09 6.31 -3.71
N ILE A 234 -18.93 5.35 -4.14
CA ILE A 234 -19.45 4.27 -3.30
C ILE A 234 -19.48 2.98 -4.11
N THR A 235 -18.99 1.89 -3.53
CA THR A 235 -19.06 0.54 -4.12
C THR A 235 -19.10 -0.48 -3.00
N GLY A 236 -20.17 -1.27 -2.92
CA GLY A 236 -20.35 -2.29 -1.90
C GLY A 236 -20.30 -1.72 -0.48
N ASP A 237 -19.31 -2.15 0.30
CA ASP A 237 -19.11 -1.75 1.70
C ASP A 237 -18.15 -0.56 1.86
N THR A 238 -17.67 0.03 0.78
CA THR A 238 -16.63 1.06 0.80
C THR A 238 -17.10 2.36 0.17
N MET A 239 -16.75 3.48 0.80
CA MET A 239 -17.05 4.82 0.34
C MET A 239 -15.83 5.71 0.47
N VAL A 240 -15.56 6.51 -0.55
CA VAL A 240 -14.47 7.48 -0.57
C VAL A 240 -15.04 8.87 -0.78
N ILE A 241 -14.63 9.82 0.06
CA ILE A 241 -15.12 11.20 0.03
C ILE A 241 -13.93 12.15 -0.07
N GLY A 242 -13.90 12.95 -1.13
CA GLY A 242 -12.87 13.96 -1.37
C GLY A 242 -13.11 15.25 -0.60
N ALA A 243 -12.02 15.85 -0.12
CA ALA A 243 -11.96 17.14 0.57
C ALA A 243 -10.72 17.92 0.06
N PRO A 244 -10.80 18.55 -1.13
CA PRO A 244 -9.66 19.14 -1.83
C PRO A 244 -9.16 20.45 -1.24
N TRP A 245 -9.88 21.02 -0.27
CA TRP A 245 -9.48 22.23 0.41
C TRP A 245 -9.15 21.90 1.86
N ALA A 246 -8.06 22.40 2.42
CA ALA A 246 -7.85 22.35 3.86
C ALA A 246 -7.26 23.67 4.35
N TYR A 247 -7.86 24.24 5.40
CA TYR A 247 -7.38 25.46 6.04
C TYR A 247 -6.39 25.11 7.16
N ALA A 248 -5.17 24.71 6.82
CA ALA A 248 -4.01 24.54 7.73
C ALA A 248 -2.77 24.10 6.89
N ASN A 249 -1.75 23.52 7.51
CA ASN A 249 -0.56 22.91 6.88
C ASN A 249 -0.87 21.70 5.95
N GLU A 250 -2.13 21.53 5.54
CA GLU A 250 -2.68 20.41 4.75
C GLU A 250 -3.24 20.91 3.40
N ARG A 251 -2.75 22.04 2.86
CA ARG A 251 -3.27 22.68 1.62
C ARG A 251 -3.27 21.79 0.38
N VAL A 252 -2.65 20.62 0.49
CA VAL A 252 -2.68 19.54 -0.48
C VAL A 252 -4.11 19.07 -0.79
N GLY A 253 -4.99 19.03 0.22
CA GLY A 253 -6.27 18.33 0.16
C GLY A 253 -6.18 16.91 0.74
N SER A 254 -7.33 16.23 0.84
CA SER A 254 -7.43 14.88 1.43
C SER A 254 -8.61 14.08 0.88
N ALA A 255 -8.61 12.77 1.12
CA ALA A 255 -9.78 11.91 0.93
C ALA A 255 -10.03 11.08 2.19
N SER A 256 -11.29 10.88 2.56
CA SER A 256 -11.68 10.03 3.69
C SER A 256 -12.33 8.74 3.19
N VAL A 257 -11.91 7.61 3.74
CA VAL A 257 -12.49 6.30 3.48
C VAL A 257 -13.41 5.91 4.63
N TYR A 258 -14.59 5.40 4.27
CA TYR A 258 -15.58 4.86 5.19
C TYR A 258 -15.91 3.42 4.81
N HIS A 259 -16.15 2.58 5.83
CA HIS A 259 -16.64 1.22 5.64
C HIS A 259 -18.00 1.01 6.28
N PHE A 260 -18.85 0.20 5.64
CA PHE A 260 -20.16 -0.15 6.16
C PHE A 260 -20.08 -1.39 7.07
N ASN A 261 -20.32 -1.22 8.37
CA ASN A 261 -20.20 -2.29 9.37
C ASN A 261 -21.46 -3.17 9.53
N SER A 262 -22.28 -3.29 8.48
CA SER A 262 -23.65 -3.85 8.45
C SER A 262 -24.78 -2.94 8.97
N THR A 263 -24.48 -1.93 9.80
CA THR A 263 -25.51 -1.04 10.38
C THR A 263 -25.31 0.43 10.05
N SER A 264 -24.06 0.89 9.98
CA SER A 264 -23.72 2.28 9.70
C SER A 264 -22.40 2.39 8.94
N TRP A 265 -22.21 3.52 8.28
CA TRP A 265 -20.93 3.91 7.68
C TRP A 265 -20.01 4.46 8.75
N GLU A 266 -18.86 3.84 8.95
CA GLU A 266 -17.89 4.25 9.95
C GLU A 266 -16.64 4.81 9.28
N PHE A 267 -16.08 5.86 9.87
CA PHE A 267 -14.82 6.44 9.41
C PHE A 267 -13.71 5.40 9.61
N HIS A 268 -12.96 5.14 8.55
CA HIS A 268 -11.87 4.18 8.57
C HIS A 268 -10.52 4.90 8.55
N SER A 269 -10.22 5.66 7.50
CA SER A 269 -8.94 6.32 7.33
C SER A 269 -9.08 7.65 6.58
N LYS A 270 -8.08 8.52 6.74
CA LYS A 270 -7.90 9.76 5.97
C LYS A 270 -6.59 9.65 5.18
N ILE A 271 -6.66 9.93 3.89
CA ILE A 271 -5.62 9.73 2.89
C ILE A 271 -5.11 11.07 2.38
N TRP A 272 -3.81 11.10 2.06
CA TRP A 272 -3.03 12.25 1.63
C TRP A 272 -2.10 11.84 0.50
N ALA A 273 -1.74 12.76 -0.39
CA ALA A 273 -0.66 12.53 -1.36
C ALA A 273 0.71 12.53 -0.65
N SER A 274 1.54 11.53 -0.94
CA SER A 274 2.92 11.43 -0.39
C SER A 274 3.83 12.58 -0.79
N ASP A 275 3.60 13.17 -1.96
CA ASP A 275 4.36 14.29 -2.53
C ASP A 275 3.54 15.59 -2.58
N GLY A 276 2.54 15.68 -1.71
CA GLY A 276 1.55 16.74 -1.69
C GLY A 276 2.14 18.15 -1.76
N ALA A 277 1.58 18.96 -2.67
CA ALA A 277 1.91 20.38 -2.82
C ALA A 277 0.74 21.25 -2.37
N ASP A 278 1.03 22.46 -1.90
CA ASP A 278 -0.01 23.44 -1.57
C ASP A 278 -0.91 23.70 -2.78
N ASP A 279 -2.22 23.73 -2.53
CA ASP A 279 -3.25 23.97 -3.55
C ASP A 279 -3.22 22.92 -4.69
N ALA A 280 -2.79 21.68 -4.42
CA ALA A 280 -2.82 20.59 -5.40
C ALA A 280 -4.24 20.05 -5.71
N TYR A 281 -5.21 20.34 -4.85
CA TYR A 281 -6.60 19.88 -4.97
C TYR A 281 -6.77 18.36 -4.86
N PHE A 282 -5.93 17.69 -4.08
CA PHE A 282 -6.03 16.25 -3.86
C PHE A 282 -7.38 15.89 -3.22
N GLY A 283 -8.11 14.94 -3.82
CA GLY A 283 -9.50 14.66 -3.47
C GLY A 283 -10.50 15.50 -4.28
N GLY A 284 -10.06 16.17 -5.35
CA GLY A 284 -10.92 16.88 -6.29
C GLY A 284 -11.87 15.93 -7.02
N SER A 285 -11.37 14.73 -7.33
CA SER A 285 -12.11 13.60 -7.91
C SER A 285 -11.66 12.30 -7.24
N VAL A 286 -12.58 11.35 -7.09
CA VAL A 286 -12.32 10.05 -6.45
C VAL A 286 -13.07 8.95 -7.19
N ALA A 287 -12.47 7.78 -7.31
CA ALA A 287 -13.08 6.58 -7.86
C ALA A 287 -12.66 5.33 -7.08
N ILE A 288 -13.53 4.32 -7.07
CA ILE A 288 -13.27 2.99 -6.48
C ILE A 288 -13.27 2.00 -7.65
N CYS A 289 -12.17 1.29 -7.86
CA CYS A 289 -12.00 0.41 -9.03
C CYS A 289 -12.49 -0.99 -8.72
N ASP A 290 -12.19 -1.43 -7.50
CA ASP A 290 -12.58 -2.70 -6.90
C ASP A 290 -12.53 -2.56 -5.36
N ARG A 291 -12.53 -3.69 -4.64
CA ARG A 291 -12.52 -3.73 -3.18
C ARG A 291 -11.26 -3.12 -2.56
N ASP A 292 -10.13 -3.21 -3.25
CA ASP A 292 -8.80 -2.97 -2.71
C ASP A 292 -8.06 -1.84 -3.44
N THR A 293 -8.67 -1.24 -4.46
CA THR A 293 -8.05 -0.20 -5.27
C THR A 293 -8.92 1.04 -5.41
N ILE A 294 -8.36 2.20 -5.12
CA ILE A 294 -9.00 3.50 -5.31
C ILE A 294 -8.07 4.46 -6.05
N VAL A 295 -8.67 5.43 -6.74
CA VAL A 295 -7.93 6.50 -7.42
C VAL A 295 -8.41 7.86 -6.96
N ILE A 296 -7.45 8.76 -6.76
CA ILE A 296 -7.72 10.11 -6.30
C ILE A 296 -7.00 11.12 -7.21
N GLY A 297 -7.75 12.08 -7.73
CA GLY A 297 -7.21 13.17 -8.55
C GLY A 297 -6.73 14.38 -7.74
N ALA A 298 -5.68 15.02 -8.24
CA ALA A 298 -5.11 16.29 -7.76
C ALA A 298 -4.83 17.23 -8.96
N PRO A 299 -5.89 17.81 -9.56
CA PRO A 299 -5.79 18.50 -10.84
C PRO A 299 -5.03 19.81 -10.84
N THR A 300 -4.78 20.43 -9.69
CA THR A 300 -4.07 21.73 -9.62
C THR A 300 -2.64 21.62 -9.11
N TYR A 301 -2.10 20.39 -9.00
CA TYR A 301 -0.69 20.17 -8.63
C TYR A 301 0.27 20.94 -9.54
N ALA A 302 1.19 21.71 -8.95
CA ALA A 302 2.21 22.52 -9.64
C ALA A 302 3.45 22.72 -8.73
N PRO A 303 4.54 21.95 -8.90
CA PRO A 303 5.65 21.95 -7.96
C PRO A 303 6.63 23.13 -8.14
N SER A 304 6.57 23.88 -9.24
CA SER A 304 7.41 25.09 -9.47
C SER A 304 7.07 25.92 -10.73
N THR A 305 6.16 25.45 -11.60
CA THR A 305 5.75 26.14 -12.83
C THR A 305 4.52 27.01 -12.59
N VAL A 306 4.33 28.07 -13.39
CA VAL A 306 3.16 28.97 -13.33
C VAL A 306 1.85 28.26 -13.75
N TYR A 307 1.93 26.99 -14.15
CA TYR A 307 0.84 26.25 -14.78
C TYR A 307 0.70 24.88 -14.14
N SER A 308 -0.55 24.43 -13.94
CA SER A 308 -0.80 23.13 -13.32
C SER A 308 -0.65 21.98 -14.31
N GLU A 309 0.14 20.99 -13.92
CA GLU A 309 0.35 19.74 -14.65
C GLU A 309 -0.60 18.63 -14.18
N GLY A 310 -1.13 18.75 -12.96
CA GLY A 310 -2.06 17.79 -12.38
C GLY A 310 -1.47 16.41 -12.13
N LYS A 311 -2.06 15.66 -11.20
CA LYS A 311 -1.66 14.28 -10.86
C LYS A 311 -2.88 13.44 -10.53
N ALA A 312 -2.75 12.13 -10.64
CA ALA A 312 -3.66 11.19 -10.00
C ALA A 312 -2.85 10.16 -9.21
N TYR A 313 -3.47 9.57 -8.20
CA TYR A 313 -2.81 8.69 -7.25
C TYR A 313 -3.64 7.44 -7.10
N THR A 314 -3.00 6.28 -7.27
CA THR A 314 -3.60 4.99 -6.95
C THR A 314 -3.26 4.64 -5.51
N PHE A 315 -4.22 4.06 -4.80
CA PHE A 315 -4.00 3.52 -3.47
C PHE A 315 -4.48 2.08 -3.45
N ARG A 316 -3.68 1.23 -2.83
CA ARG A 316 -4.00 -0.18 -2.64
C ARG A 316 -4.22 -0.46 -1.16
N ARG A 317 -5.19 -1.30 -0.87
CA ARG A 317 -5.50 -1.77 0.48
C ARG A 317 -4.67 -3.02 0.77
N THR A 318 -3.82 -2.96 1.79
CA THR A 318 -3.04 -4.10 2.30
C THR A 318 -3.35 -4.28 3.78
N GLU A 319 -3.76 -5.47 4.22
CA GLU A 319 -4.04 -5.77 5.64
C GLU A 319 -5.04 -4.81 6.32
N ASN A 320 -5.98 -4.24 5.54
CA ASN A 320 -6.93 -3.19 5.94
C ASN A 320 -6.35 -1.78 6.09
N GLU A 321 -5.13 -1.49 5.64
CA GLU A 321 -4.63 -0.13 5.53
C GLU A 321 -4.55 0.31 4.07
N TRP A 322 -4.88 1.57 3.80
CA TRP A 322 -4.74 2.16 2.47
C TRP A 322 -3.36 2.79 2.33
N GLN A 323 -2.57 2.28 1.39
CA GLN A 323 -1.24 2.78 1.11
C GLN A 323 -1.19 3.33 -0.32
N GLN A 324 -0.42 4.41 -0.51
CA GLN A 324 -0.24 4.96 -1.85
C GLN A 324 0.57 3.96 -2.67
N ASP A 325 0.01 3.54 -3.79
CA ASP A 325 0.55 2.53 -4.69
C ASP A 325 1.41 3.20 -5.76
N GLN A 326 0.83 4.09 -6.57
CA GLN A 326 1.54 4.80 -7.63
C GLN A 326 1.04 6.23 -7.83
N ILE A 327 1.92 7.09 -8.34
CA ILE A 327 1.58 8.42 -8.86
C ILE A 327 1.49 8.32 -10.39
N LEU A 328 0.34 8.70 -10.93
CA LEU A 328 0.06 8.70 -12.37
C LEU A 328 0.21 10.12 -12.93
N THR A 329 0.88 10.22 -14.08
CA THR A 329 1.13 11.46 -14.80
C THR A 329 0.94 11.25 -16.29
N ALA A 330 0.44 12.25 -17.00
CA ALA A 330 0.32 12.21 -18.46
C ALA A 330 1.68 12.08 -19.16
N SER A 331 1.81 11.15 -20.10
CA SER A 331 3.03 10.94 -20.89
C SER A 331 3.47 12.16 -21.72
N ASP A 332 2.51 12.98 -22.13
CA ASP A 332 2.72 14.21 -22.91
C ASP A 332 2.51 15.48 -22.07
N GLY A 333 2.63 15.36 -20.74
CA GLY A 333 2.35 16.37 -19.72
C GLY A 333 2.75 17.79 -20.13
N SER A 334 1.77 18.55 -20.64
CA SER A 334 1.92 19.97 -20.94
C SER A 334 1.35 20.79 -19.79
N ALA A 335 2.06 21.85 -19.38
CA ALA A 335 1.57 22.92 -18.52
C ALA A 335 0.10 23.29 -18.81
N GLY A 336 -0.77 23.23 -17.80
CA GLY A 336 -2.18 23.63 -17.88
C GLY A 336 -3.16 22.57 -18.41
N ASN A 337 -2.79 21.29 -18.39
CA ASN A 337 -3.67 20.18 -18.80
C ASN A 337 -4.69 19.77 -17.72
N PHE A 338 -4.45 20.10 -16.44
CA PHE A 338 -5.31 19.72 -15.31
C PHE A 338 -5.55 18.20 -15.21
N PHE A 339 -4.50 17.40 -15.43
CA PHE A 339 -4.59 15.94 -15.32
C PHE A 339 -5.09 15.51 -13.92
N GLY A 340 -6.04 14.58 -13.86
CA GLY A 340 -6.70 14.21 -12.60
C GLY A 340 -7.91 15.08 -12.27
N HIS A 341 -8.40 15.89 -13.23
CA HIS A 341 -9.63 16.67 -13.04
C HIS A 341 -10.82 15.79 -12.71
N ASP A 342 -10.94 14.70 -13.47
CA ASP A 342 -11.87 13.63 -13.15
C ASP A 342 -11.16 12.28 -13.31
N VAL A 343 -11.56 11.32 -12.48
CA VAL A 343 -11.01 9.98 -12.47
C VAL A 343 -12.17 8.99 -12.43
N ALA A 344 -12.11 7.98 -13.28
CA ALA A 344 -13.03 6.85 -13.27
C ALA A 344 -12.21 5.57 -13.38
N CYS A 345 -12.64 4.52 -12.70
CA CYS A 345 -11.95 3.24 -12.79
C CYS A 345 -12.91 2.07 -12.60
N PHE A 346 -12.49 0.92 -13.10
CA PHE A 346 -13.24 -0.33 -13.05
C PHE A 346 -12.23 -1.47 -13.18
N GLY A 347 -12.14 -2.34 -12.18
CA GLY A 347 -11.13 -3.40 -12.13
C GLY A 347 -9.70 -2.84 -12.33
N SER A 348 -8.97 -3.41 -13.29
CA SER A 348 -7.57 -3.08 -13.59
C SER A 348 -7.35 -1.79 -14.37
N THR A 349 -8.40 -1.00 -14.65
CA THR A 349 -8.30 0.15 -15.56
C THR A 349 -8.70 1.44 -14.91
N VAL A 350 -7.88 2.44 -15.17
CA VAL A 350 -8.04 3.79 -14.67
C VAL A 350 -8.06 4.74 -15.86
N VAL A 351 -9.07 5.59 -15.91
CA VAL A 351 -9.28 6.57 -16.95
C VAL A 351 -9.26 7.95 -16.33
N ILE A 352 -8.34 8.81 -16.80
CA ILE A 352 -8.04 10.09 -16.17
C ILE A 352 -8.26 11.23 -17.15
N GLY A 353 -9.03 12.22 -16.72
CA GLY A 353 -9.37 13.41 -17.49
C GLY A 353 -8.35 14.53 -17.33
N ALA A 354 -8.04 15.19 -18.44
CA ALA A 354 -7.25 16.42 -18.51
C ALA A 354 -7.97 17.44 -19.41
N PRO A 355 -9.07 18.04 -18.93
CA PRO A 355 -9.85 19.02 -19.66
C PRO A 355 -9.07 20.33 -19.67
N LYS A 356 -8.28 20.58 -20.72
CA LYS A 356 -7.66 21.88 -20.97
C LYS A 356 -8.74 22.97 -21.01
N THR A 357 -8.91 23.70 -19.91
CA THR A 357 -10.08 24.59 -19.66
C THR A 357 -9.75 26.09 -19.68
N PHE A 358 -8.48 26.49 -19.83
CA PHE A 358 -8.07 27.90 -19.83
C PHE A 358 -7.16 28.32 -20.99
N SER A 359 -7.47 29.49 -21.54
CA SER A 359 -6.65 30.27 -22.48
C SER A 359 -5.54 30.98 -21.71
N THR A 360 -4.33 30.45 -21.67
CA THR A 360 -3.16 31.26 -21.33
C THR A 360 -2.67 31.94 -22.60
N LEU A 361 -2.88 33.26 -22.66
CA LEU A 361 -2.16 34.14 -23.56
C LEU A 361 -0.64 33.88 -23.39
N ALA A 362 0.06 33.77 -24.51
CA ALA A 362 1.53 33.77 -24.68
C ALA A 362 2.28 32.43 -24.71
N VAL A 363 2.07 31.62 -25.77
CA VAL A 363 3.17 30.91 -26.46
C VAL A 363 2.93 31.01 -27.97
N ASP A 364 3.99 31.25 -28.74
CA ASP A 364 4.02 31.50 -30.18
C ASP A 364 3.14 30.52 -30.99
N VAL A 365 2.14 31.05 -31.68
CA VAL A 365 1.04 30.31 -32.31
C VAL A 365 1.48 29.76 -33.67
N ARG A 366 2.12 28.59 -33.67
CA ARG A 366 2.40 27.84 -34.92
C ARG A 366 1.73 26.47 -35.03
N ASP A 367 1.26 25.86 -33.93
CA ASP A 367 0.50 24.60 -33.97
C ASP A 367 -0.82 24.68 -33.19
N ARG A 368 -1.95 24.79 -33.90
CA ARG A 368 -3.32 24.87 -33.33
C ARG A 368 -3.90 23.51 -32.90
N LYS A 369 -3.15 22.41 -33.02
CA LYS A 369 -3.65 21.04 -32.79
C LYS A 369 -3.57 20.56 -31.33
N ASP A 370 -2.90 21.30 -30.43
CA ASP A 370 -2.58 20.83 -29.06
C ASP A 370 -3.42 21.40 -27.90
N TYR A 371 -4.56 22.04 -28.20
CA TYR A 371 -5.35 22.74 -27.17
C TYR A 371 -6.63 22.02 -26.70
N GLY A 372 -7.02 20.93 -27.36
CA GLY A 372 -8.15 20.10 -26.91
C GLY A 372 -7.86 19.37 -25.59
N GLY A 373 -8.89 19.16 -24.78
CA GLY A 373 -8.79 18.28 -23.61
C GLY A 373 -8.52 16.82 -24.02
N ARG A 374 -8.00 16.03 -23.09
CA ARG A 374 -7.56 14.65 -23.32
C ARG A 374 -8.03 13.72 -22.20
N VAL A 375 -8.04 12.43 -22.49
CA VAL A 375 -8.27 11.37 -21.52
C VAL A 375 -7.16 10.32 -21.67
N TYR A 376 -6.63 9.84 -20.55
CA TYR A 376 -5.53 8.88 -20.50
C TYR A 376 -6.04 7.59 -19.87
N ILE A 377 -5.70 6.46 -20.48
CA ILE A 377 -6.09 5.14 -20.03
C ILE A 377 -4.85 4.44 -19.48
N PHE A 378 -4.90 4.09 -18.21
CA PHE A 378 -3.89 3.33 -17.50
C PHE A 378 -4.42 1.94 -17.20
N GLU A 379 -3.57 0.94 -17.37
CA GLU A 379 -3.83 -0.44 -16.97
C GLU A 379 -2.87 -0.83 -15.86
N ASN A 380 -3.38 -1.48 -14.82
CA ASN A 380 -2.56 -2.15 -13.82
C ASN A 380 -2.00 -3.43 -14.45
N ASP A 381 -0.68 -3.53 -14.48
CA ASP A 381 -0.02 -4.79 -14.77
C ASP A 381 0.04 -5.65 -13.51
N ALA A 382 -0.04 -6.95 -13.71
CA ALA A 382 0.77 -7.97 -13.07
C ALA A 382 1.64 -7.64 -11.84
N SER A 383 2.63 -6.75 -12.02
CA SER A 383 3.61 -6.40 -10.99
C SER A 383 3.06 -5.40 -9.97
N GLY A 384 1.77 -5.06 -10.10
CA GLY A 384 1.09 -3.99 -9.39
C GLY A 384 1.30 -2.61 -10.04
N GLY A 385 2.02 -2.53 -11.17
CA GLY A 385 2.42 -1.27 -11.80
C GLY A 385 1.37 -0.73 -12.76
N TRP A 386 1.01 0.54 -12.65
CA TRP A 386 0.11 1.20 -13.58
C TRP A 386 0.87 1.78 -14.78
N THR A 387 0.43 1.43 -15.99
CA THR A 387 1.07 1.86 -17.23
C THR A 387 0.08 2.55 -18.17
N GLU A 388 0.46 3.71 -18.71
CA GLU A 388 -0.36 4.42 -19.70
C GLU A 388 -0.40 3.62 -21.01
N GLN A 389 -1.59 3.16 -21.40
CA GLN A 389 -1.78 2.37 -22.61
C GLN A 389 -2.18 3.24 -23.80
N ARG A 390 -3.07 4.22 -23.57
CA ARG A 390 -3.71 5.01 -24.64
C ARG A 390 -4.05 6.41 -24.17
N VAL A 391 -4.04 7.32 -25.14
CA VAL A 391 -4.55 8.69 -24.99
C VAL A 391 -5.67 8.91 -25.99
N LEU A 392 -6.82 9.35 -25.49
CA LEU A 392 -8.00 9.69 -26.29
C LEU A 392 -8.16 11.21 -26.38
N SER A 393 -8.64 11.67 -27.54
CA SER A 393 -8.95 13.08 -27.80
C SER A 393 -10.23 13.18 -28.62
N ALA A 394 -10.97 14.28 -28.46
CA ALA A 394 -12.07 14.60 -29.36
C ALA A 394 -11.57 14.72 -30.82
N ASN A 395 -12.32 14.17 -31.76
CA ASN A 395 -11.93 14.07 -33.18
C ASN A 395 -12.11 15.39 -33.97
N GLU A 396 -12.72 16.44 -33.38
CA GLU A 396 -12.96 17.71 -34.08
C GLU A 396 -11.80 18.71 -33.91
N THR A 397 -11.16 19.07 -35.04
CA THR A 397 -10.07 20.05 -35.13
C THR A 397 -10.49 21.52 -34.96
N SER A 398 -11.79 21.81 -34.75
CA SER A 398 -12.33 23.18 -34.85
C SER A 398 -12.47 23.94 -33.53
N SER A 399 -12.52 23.27 -32.37
CA SER A 399 -12.59 23.97 -31.08
C SER A 399 -11.34 23.73 -30.25
N VAL A 400 -10.51 24.77 -30.18
CA VAL A 400 -9.30 24.88 -29.36
C VAL A 400 -9.60 24.72 -27.84
N TYR A 401 -10.87 24.72 -27.43
CA TYR A 401 -11.30 24.57 -26.03
C TYR A 401 -12.58 23.73 -25.91
N ASN A 402 -12.49 22.42 -26.14
CA ASN A 402 -13.65 21.50 -26.06
C ASN A 402 -13.97 21.01 -24.64
N SER A 403 -13.05 21.18 -23.68
CA SER A 403 -13.15 20.57 -22.33
C SER A 403 -13.36 19.04 -22.37
N PHE A 404 -12.86 18.35 -23.40
CA PHE A 404 -12.91 16.89 -23.45
C PHE A 404 -12.13 16.29 -22.26
N GLY A 405 -12.71 15.29 -21.59
CA GLY A 405 -12.15 14.75 -20.34
C GLY A 405 -12.58 15.53 -19.10
N HIS A 406 -13.60 16.38 -19.19
CA HIS A 406 -14.12 17.10 -18.02
C HIS A 406 -14.75 16.16 -16.99
N ASN A 407 -15.46 15.16 -17.49
CA ASN A 407 -16.04 14.12 -16.69
C ASN A 407 -16.05 12.80 -17.47
N ILE A 408 -15.90 11.69 -16.75
CA ILE A 408 -15.67 10.36 -17.28
C ILE A 408 -16.55 9.38 -16.51
N ALA A 409 -17.26 8.52 -17.25
CA ALA A 409 -17.89 7.32 -16.70
C ALA A 409 -17.27 6.09 -17.36
N LEU A 410 -17.04 5.06 -16.55
CA LEU A 410 -16.43 3.81 -16.98
C LEU A 410 -17.24 2.63 -16.47
N ASN A 411 -17.42 1.62 -17.32
CA ASN A 411 -17.82 0.28 -16.90
C ASN A 411 -17.03 -0.76 -17.71
N ASP A 412 -17.41 -2.02 -17.58
CA ASP A 412 -16.85 -3.17 -18.27
C ASP A 412 -16.88 -3.07 -19.82
N ARG A 413 -17.67 -2.15 -20.39
CA ARG A 413 -17.94 -2.13 -21.83
C ARG A 413 -17.72 -0.79 -22.51
N PHE A 414 -17.84 0.32 -21.77
CA PHE A 414 -17.84 1.66 -22.33
C PHE A 414 -17.01 2.63 -21.50
N ILE A 415 -16.32 3.52 -22.21
CA ILE A 415 -15.79 4.77 -21.65
C ILE A 415 -16.65 5.89 -22.20
N SER A 416 -17.31 6.66 -21.35
CA SER A 416 -18.05 7.85 -21.75
C SER A 416 -17.35 9.11 -21.24
N VAL A 417 -17.15 10.09 -22.11
CA VAL A 417 -16.35 11.28 -21.83
C VAL A 417 -17.13 12.53 -22.21
N GLY A 418 -17.30 13.43 -21.24
CA GLY A 418 -17.92 14.74 -21.43
C GLY A 418 -16.97 15.77 -22.05
N ALA A 419 -17.52 16.62 -22.94
CA ALA A 419 -16.84 17.72 -23.61
C ALA A 419 -17.76 18.96 -23.68
N TRP A 420 -18.12 19.50 -22.53
CA TRP A 420 -19.21 20.50 -22.43
C TRP A 420 -18.97 21.84 -23.15
N ARG A 421 -17.72 22.18 -23.51
CA ARG A 421 -17.41 23.42 -24.26
C ARG A 421 -17.37 23.23 -25.77
N GLU A 422 -17.51 22.00 -26.25
CA GLU A 422 -17.52 21.71 -27.67
C GLU A 422 -18.70 22.39 -28.40
N ARG A 423 -18.54 22.61 -29.71
CA ARG A 423 -19.60 23.12 -30.61
C ARG A 423 -20.21 24.45 -30.17
N ASN A 424 -19.36 25.42 -29.85
CA ASN A 424 -19.75 26.73 -29.31
C ASN A 424 -20.46 26.63 -27.95
N GLN A 425 -19.88 25.86 -27.02
CA GLN A 425 -20.39 25.70 -25.65
C GLN A 425 -21.76 25.01 -25.55
N LYS A 426 -22.17 24.27 -26.59
CA LYS A 426 -23.35 23.39 -26.55
C LYS A 426 -23.04 22.06 -25.87
N GLY A 427 -21.78 21.64 -25.90
CA GLY A 427 -21.34 20.40 -25.28
C GLY A 427 -21.59 19.16 -26.12
N SER A 428 -20.92 18.08 -25.75
CA SER A 428 -20.93 16.78 -26.43
C SER A 428 -20.47 15.70 -25.46
N VAL A 429 -20.84 14.45 -25.75
CA VAL A 429 -20.36 13.25 -25.03
C VAL A 429 -19.84 12.26 -26.04
N TYR A 430 -18.64 11.75 -25.80
CA TYR A 430 -18.02 10.71 -26.61
C TYR A 430 -18.13 9.39 -25.87
N THR A 431 -18.59 8.37 -26.56
CA THR A 431 -18.63 7.01 -26.02
C THR A 431 -17.71 6.15 -26.86
N PHE A 432 -16.78 5.50 -26.17
CA PHE A 432 -15.82 4.57 -26.73
C PHE A 432 -16.26 3.18 -26.28
N CYS A 433 -16.52 2.31 -27.24
CA CYS A 433 -16.72 0.89 -26.94
C CYS A 433 -15.38 0.28 -26.52
N SER A 434 -15.46 -0.75 -25.68
CA SER A 434 -14.31 -1.49 -25.19
C SER A 434 -13.26 -1.71 -26.30
N PRO A 435 -11.97 -1.40 -26.04
CA PRO A 435 -10.90 -1.48 -27.02
C PRO A 435 -10.54 -2.91 -27.46
N GLY A 436 -11.28 -3.94 -27.00
CA GLY A 436 -11.13 -5.31 -27.46
C GLY A 436 -11.34 -6.35 -26.34
N PRO A 437 -10.99 -7.61 -26.59
CA PRO A 437 -11.19 -8.74 -25.67
C PRO A 437 -10.33 -8.69 -24.39
N CYS A 438 -9.53 -7.63 -24.21
CA CYS A 438 -8.71 -7.37 -23.02
C CYS A 438 -9.29 -6.28 -22.11
N TRP A 439 -10.58 -5.95 -22.23
CA TRP A 439 -11.20 -4.91 -21.40
C TRP A 439 -12.63 -5.28 -20.97
N PRO A 440 -12.90 -5.46 -19.65
CA PRO A 440 -11.93 -5.57 -18.54
C PRO A 440 -10.85 -6.61 -18.79
N SER A 441 -9.63 -6.39 -18.26
CA SER A 441 -8.57 -7.39 -18.41
C SER A 441 -9.13 -8.72 -17.88
N PRO A 442 -9.27 -9.75 -18.73
CA PRO A 442 -9.71 -11.08 -18.29
C PRO A 442 -8.59 -11.80 -17.53
N CYS A 443 -7.36 -11.28 -17.58
CA CYS A 443 -6.22 -11.83 -16.90
C CYS A 443 -6.14 -11.21 -15.50
N VAL A 444 -6.41 -12.01 -14.47
CA VAL A 444 -6.42 -11.56 -13.06
C VAL A 444 -5.00 -11.26 -12.59
N HIS A 445 -4.08 -12.22 -12.77
CA HIS A 445 -2.65 -12.08 -12.48
C HIS A 445 -1.82 -12.33 -13.74
N GLY A 446 -2.05 -11.50 -14.76
CA GLY A 446 -1.29 -11.58 -16.00
C GLY A 446 -1.52 -10.42 -16.93
N ARG A 447 -0.65 -10.30 -17.93
CA ARG A 447 -0.85 -9.35 -19.03
C ARG A 447 -1.80 -9.92 -20.06
N CYS A 448 -2.83 -9.15 -20.41
CA CYS A 448 -3.70 -9.45 -21.53
C CYS A 448 -3.13 -8.96 -22.86
N GLU A 449 -3.07 -9.85 -23.85
CA GLU A 449 -2.75 -9.53 -25.24
C GLU A 449 -3.92 -9.87 -26.16
N ILE A 450 -4.25 -8.96 -27.08
CA ILE A 450 -5.33 -9.18 -28.05
C ILE A 450 -4.85 -10.16 -29.12
N PHE A 451 -5.59 -11.26 -29.31
CA PHE A 451 -5.35 -12.28 -30.31
C PHE A 451 -6.57 -12.45 -31.22
N GLY A 452 -6.63 -11.68 -32.32
CA GLY A 452 -7.79 -11.64 -33.19
C GLY A 452 -9.01 -11.04 -32.47
N ASP A 453 -10.12 -11.77 -32.43
CA ASP A 453 -11.33 -11.38 -31.69
C ASP A 453 -11.35 -11.95 -30.25
N THR A 454 -10.26 -12.58 -29.80
CA THR A 454 -10.10 -13.17 -28.44
C THR A 454 -8.90 -12.56 -27.72
N HIS A 455 -8.71 -12.93 -26.46
CA HIS A 455 -7.52 -12.56 -25.69
C HIS A 455 -6.61 -13.76 -25.44
N LEU A 456 -5.36 -13.48 -25.11
CA LEU A 456 -4.41 -14.41 -24.54
C LEU A 456 -3.86 -13.79 -23.26
N CYS A 457 -3.92 -14.53 -22.16
CA CYS A 457 -3.27 -14.12 -20.92
C CYS A 457 -1.86 -14.69 -20.85
N THR A 458 -0.90 -13.81 -20.58
CA THR A 458 0.45 -14.20 -20.17
C THR A 458 0.53 -14.05 -18.66
N CYS A 459 0.48 -15.18 -17.95
CA CYS A 459 0.45 -15.18 -16.48
C CYS A 459 1.77 -14.76 -15.88
N ASP A 460 1.65 -14.09 -14.75
CA ASP A 460 2.78 -13.64 -13.98
C ASP A 460 3.45 -14.81 -13.26
N THR A 461 4.66 -14.56 -12.75
CA THR A 461 5.36 -15.56 -11.95
C THR A 461 4.54 -15.86 -10.69
N GLY A 462 4.33 -17.14 -10.40
CA GLY A 462 3.47 -17.58 -9.29
C GLY A 462 2.02 -17.85 -9.69
N TRP A 463 1.63 -17.61 -10.95
CA TRP A 463 0.25 -17.78 -11.42
C TRP A 463 0.13 -18.64 -12.66
N THR A 464 -0.99 -19.34 -12.78
CA THR A 464 -1.33 -20.21 -13.90
C THR A 464 -2.83 -20.16 -14.21
N GLY A 465 -3.26 -20.91 -15.21
CA GLY A 465 -4.63 -20.89 -15.73
C GLY A 465 -4.78 -20.06 -16.99
N VAL A 466 -5.96 -20.15 -17.61
CA VAL A 466 -6.28 -19.40 -18.85
C VAL A 466 -6.50 -17.91 -18.60
N GLU A 467 -6.98 -17.57 -17.40
CA GLU A 467 -7.27 -16.21 -16.92
C GLU A 467 -6.27 -15.78 -15.83
N CYS A 468 -5.21 -16.57 -15.61
CA CYS A 468 -4.21 -16.33 -14.58
C CYS A 468 -4.82 -16.14 -13.19
N ASP A 469 -5.79 -16.98 -12.86
CA ASP A 469 -6.61 -16.96 -11.65
C ASP A 469 -6.23 -18.08 -10.67
N GLN A 470 -5.20 -18.87 -11.00
CA GLN A 470 -4.77 -20.02 -10.21
C GLN A 470 -3.37 -19.80 -9.66
N ASP A 471 -3.27 -19.83 -8.34
CA ASP A 471 -2.00 -19.77 -7.63
C ASP A 471 -1.13 -21.02 -7.90
N ILE A 472 0.17 -20.82 -8.10
CA ILE A 472 1.15 -21.90 -8.20
C ILE A 472 1.69 -22.19 -6.81
N ASN A 473 1.46 -23.41 -6.32
CA ASN A 473 2.09 -23.83 -5.08
C ASN A 473 3.58 -24.15 -5.26
N GLU A 474 4.46 -23.18 -5.00
CA GLU A 474 5.90 -23.38 -5.24
C GLU A 474 6.54 -24.36 -4.24
N CYS A 475 5.98 -24.49 -3.04
CA CYS A 475 6.46 -25.46 -2.05
C CYS A 475 6.29 -26.90 -2.54
N GLU A 476 5.18 -27.20 -3.22
CA GLU A 476 4.93 -28.52 -3.82
C GLU A 476 5.66 -28.73 -5.15
N MET A 477 5.77 -27.69 -5.98
CA MET A 477 6.35 -27.81 -7.31
C MET A 477 7.88 -27.79 -7.33
N PHE A 478 8.51 -26.97 -6.49
CA PHE A 478 9.94 -26.68 -6.59
C PHE A 478 10.71 -26.82 -5.27
N SER A 479 10.02 -26.83 -4.12
CA SER A 479 10.63 -26.88 -2.78
C SER A 479 11.78 -25.87 -2.62
N PRO A 480 11.50 -24.55 -2.70
CA PRO A 480 12.51 -23.51 -2.86
C PRO A 480 13.38 -23.24 -1.62
N CYS A 481 12.95 -23.65 -0.43
CA CYS A 481 13.68 -23.42 0.82
C CYS A 481 14.74 -24.51 1.04
N LEU A 482 16.02 -24.13 1.09
CA LEU A 482 17.12 -25.08 1.27
C LEU A 482 17.30 -25.49 2.73
N HIS A 483 17.46 -24.49 3.61
CA HIS A 483 17.63 -24.68 5.06
C HIS A 483 16.49 -24.02 5.85
N GLY A 484 15.25 -24.39 5.53
CA GLY A 484 14.07 -23.86 6.21
C GLY A 484 12.77 -24.51 5.77
N ASP A 485 11.69 -24.15 6.43
CA ASP A 485 10.34 -24.64 6.12
C ASP A 485 9.64 -23.72 5.11
N CYS A 486 9.04 -24.31 4.08
CA CYS A 486 8.32 -23.60 3.03
C CYS A 486 6.84 -23.44 3.38
N THR A 487 6.31 -22.24 3.20
CA THR A 487 4.88 -21.94 3.29
C THR A 487 4.42 -21.27 2.00
N ASN A 488 3.37 -21.82 1.37
CA ASN A 488 2.81 -21.26 0.16
C ASN A 488 1.97 -20.02 0.48
N THR A 489 2.05 -19.01 -0.36
CA THR A 489 1.30 -17.76 -0.27
C THR A 489 0.69 -17.44 -1.64
N ASP A 490 -0.26 -16.52 -1.71
CA ASP A 490 -0.90 -16.19 -2.98
C ASP A 490 0.10 -15.47 -3.92
N GLY A 491 0.43 -16.10 -5.04
CA GLY A 491 1.39 -15.65 -6.04
C GLY A 491 2.88 -15.77 -5.66
N SER A 492 3.22 -16.44 -4.55
CA SER A 492 4.59 -16.59 -4.06
C SER A 492 4.69 -17.63 -2.94
N TYR A 493 5.89 -17.83 -2.40
CA TYR A 493 6.13 -18.59 -1.17
C TYR A 493 6.93 -17.76 -0.15
N MET A 494 6.95 -18.24 1.10
CA MET A 494 7.78 -17.74 2.18
C MET A 494 8.54 -18.89 2.85
N CYS A 495 9.85 -18.71 3.02
CA CYS A 495 10.71 -19.63 3.76
C CYS A 495 10.94 -19.15 5.20
N SER A 496 10.73 -20.03 6.16
CA SER A 496 11.14 -19.84 7.56
C SER A 496 12.50 -20.50 7.76
N CYS A 497 13.57 -19.69 7.76
CA CYS A 497 14.94 -20.21 7.83
C CYS A 497 15.27 -20.79 9.21
N ASN A 498 16.01 -21.89 9.19
CA ASN A 498 16.62 -22.46 10.38
C ASN A 498 17.72 -21.53 10.91
N ASP A 499 18.06 -21.67 12.20
CA ASP A 499 19.16 -20.93 12.83
C ASP A 499 20.45 -21.05 12.01
N GLY A 500 21.16 -19.93 11.83
CA GLY A 500 22.38 -19.84 11.03
C GLY A 500 22.17 -19.57 9.53
N TRP A 501 20.92 -19.52 9.05
CA TRP A 501 20.61 -19.29 7.64
C TRP A 501 19.73 -18.06 7.42
N THR A 502 19.92 -17.41 6.29
CA THR A 502 19.20 -16.22 5.87
C THR A 502 18.98 -16.21 4.35
N GLY A 503 18.34 -15.16 3.85
CA GLY A 503 17.93 -15.03 2.45
C GLY A 503 16.54 -15.60 2.18
N ARG A 504 15.97 -15.22 1.02
CA ARG A 504 14.59 -15.61 0.63
C ARG A 504 14.39 -17.12 0.58
N ASN A 505 15.45 -17.86 0.25
CA ASN A 505 15.45 -19.30 0.05
C ASN A 505 16.22 -20.06 1.14
N CYS A 506 16.66 -19.36 2.20
CA CYS A 506 17.51 -19.92 3.26
C CYS A 506 18.79 -20.56 2.70
N ASP A 507 19.36 -19.92 1.69
CA ASP A 507 20.54 -20.34 0.93
C ASP A 507 21.77 -19.48 1.23
N GLN A 508 21.62 -18.48 2.10
CA GLN A 508 22.69 -17.59 2.52
C GLN A 508 23.08 -17.91 3.96
N ASP A 509 24.37 -18.07 4.16
CA ASP A 509 24.96 -18.20 5.49
C ASP A 509 24.80 -16.88 6.29
N ALA A 510 24.34 -16.97 7.53
CA ALA A 510 24.18 -15.82 8.40
C ALA A 510 25.48 -15.54 9.15
N ASP A 511 26.11 -14.38 8.92
CA ASP A 511 27.37 -14.04 9.59
C ASP A 511 27.14 -13.63 11.06
N GLU A 512 27.14 -14.59 11.98
CA GLU A 512 26.86 -14.32 13.39
C GLU A 512 27.95 -13.46 14.04
N CYS A 513 29.19 -13.53 13.52
CA CYS A 513 30.28 -12.68 13.99
C CYS A 513 29.97 -11.19 13.77
N LYS A 514 29.40 -10.83 12.61
CA LYS A 514 28.97 -9.45 12.34
C LYS A 514 27.67 -9.08 13.05
N MET A 515 26.71 -10.01 13.10
CA MET A 515 25.37 -9.71 13.59
C MET A 515 25.27 -9.69 15.11
N LEU A 516 25.92 -10.64 15.78
CA LEU A 516 25.75 -10.90 17.21
C LEU A 516 27.04 -10.67 18.01
N SER A 517 28.21 -10.71 17.37
CA SER A 517 29.52 -10.64 18.04
C SER A 517 29.61 -11.60 19.26
N PRO A 518 29.43 -12.91 19.05
CA PRO A 518 29.17 -13.88 20.13
C PRO A 518 30.37 -14.18 21.02
N CYS A 519 31.61 -13.94 20.57
CA CYS A 519 32.82 -14.22 21.32
C CYS A 519 33.18 -13.05 22.26
N LEU A 520 33.13 -13.26 23.57
CA LEU A 520 33.41 -12.20 24.55
C LEU A 520 34.92 -11.96 24.75
N HIS A 521 35.68 -13.05 24.93
CA HIS A 521 37.14 -13.03 25.14
C HIS A 521 37.83 -13.90 24.08
N GLY A 522 37.73 -13.51 22.82
CA GLY A 522 38.33 -14.23 21.71
C GLY A 522 38.02 -13.65 20.35
N ILE A 523 38.56 -14.29 19.31
CA ILE A 523 38.35 -13.90 17.91
C ILE A 523 37.23 -14.76 17.32
N CYS A 524 36.20 -14.12 16.77
CA CYS A 524 35.12 -14.79 16.07
C CYS A 524 35.49 -15.10 14.62
N THR A 525 35.25 -16.32 14.18
CA THR A 525 35.34 -16.74 12.78
C THR A 525 34.02 -17.35 12.34
N ASN A 526 33.42 -16.75 11.31
CA ASN A 526 32.17 -17.22 10.73
C ASN A 526 32.38 -18.55 9.98
N THR A 527 31.40 -19.44 10.04
CA THR A 527 31.39 -20.75 9.39
C THR A 527 30.03 -20.99 8.74
N ASP A 528 29.92 -21.95 7.82
CA ASP A 528 28.66 -22.21 7.13
C ASP A 528 27.59 -22.73 8.10
N GLY A 529 26.51 -21.97 8.28
CA GLY A 529 25.41 -22.18 9.21
C GLY A 529 25.75 -21.99 10.69
N SER A 530 26.91 -21.41 11.03
CA SER A 530 27.35 -21.24 12.43
C SER A 530 28.58 -20.35 12.60
N TYR A 531 29.14 -20.28 13.81
CA TYR A 531 30.40 -19.60 14.09
C TYR A 531 31.31 -20.39 15.02
N MET A 532 32.58 -19.99 15.05
CA MET A 532 33.58 -20.52 15.98
C MET A 532 34.32 -19.39 16.67
N CYS A 533 34.50 -19.49 17.99
CA CYS A 533 35.32 -18.58 18.77
C CYS A 533 36.69 -19.18 19.07
N GLY A 534 37.76 -18.50 18.65
CA GLY A 534 39.11 -18.74 19.12
C GLY A 534 39.36 -17.97 20.41
N CYS A 535 39.24 -18.65 21.56
CA CYS A 535 39.33 -17.99 22.87
C CYS A 535 40.74 -17.49 23.20
N ASP A 536 40.79 -16.32 23.84
CA ASP A 536 41.99 -15.76 24.42
C ASP A 536 42.50 -16.64 25.59
N ALA A 537 43.78 -16.52 25.92
CA ALA A 537 44.40 -17.31 26.99
C ALA A 537 43.65 -17.12 28.32
N GLY A 538 43.29 -18.22 28.98
CA GLY A 538 42.53 -18.22 30.23
C GLY A 538 41.01 -18.31 30.07
N TRP A 539 40.49 -18.34 28.84
CA TRP A 539 39.05 -18.46 28.55
C TRP A 539 38.73 -19.73 27.75
N THR A 540 37.51 -20.25 27.95
CA THR A 540 36.99 -21.46 27.31
C THR A 540 35.46 -21.36 27.11
N GLY A 541 34.88 -22.39 26.49
CA GLY A 541 33.48 -22.45 26.11
C GLY A 541 33.20 -21.90 24.70
N MET A 542 32.01 -22.18 24.17
CA MET A 542 31.62 -21.83 22.79
C MET A 542 31.73 -20.34 22.50
N ASN A 543 31.46 -19.49 23.51
CA ASN A 543 31.46 -18.03 23.41
C ASN A 543 32.61 -17.35 24.19
N CYS A 544 33.57 -18.14 24.67
CA CYS A 544 34.69 -17.67 25.50
C CYS A 544 34.26 -16.89 26.75
N THR A 545 33.16 -17.32 27.37
CA THR A 545 32.59 -16.71 28.58
C THR A 545 33.01 -17.40 29.86
N GLU A 546 33.62 -18.58 29.77
CA GLU A 546 34.03 -19.37 30.92
C GLU A 546 35.53 -19.19 31.17
N SER A 547 35.93 -18.88 32.40
CA SER A 547 37.35 -18.83 32.76
C SER A 547 37.89 -20.24 32.99
N ILE A 548 39.07 -20.55 32.45
CA ILE A 548 39.77 -21.81 32.70
C ILE A 548 40.14 -21.89 34.18
N LYS A 549 39.73 -22.98 34.83
CA LYS A 549 40.12 -23.29 36.22
C LYS A 549 41.45 -24.04 36.19
N ASN A 550 42.53 -23.31 36.43
CA ASN A 550 43.88 -23.84 36.42
C ASN A 550 44.22 -24.63 37.70
N CYS A 551 43.42 -24.48 38.75
CA CYS A 551 43.50 -25.27 39.99
C CYS A 551 42.72 -26.59 39.95
N ASP A 552 42.24 -27.04 38.77
CA ASP A 552 41.53 -28.31 38.61
C ASP A 552 42.09 -29.13 37.42
N PRO A 553 42.89 -30.19 37.66
CA PRO A 553 43.30 -30.70 38.98
C PRO A 553 44.35 -29.82 39.66
N ASP A 554 44.36 -29.80 41.00
CA ASP A 554 45.23 -28.93 41.81
C ASP A 554 46.74 -29.16 41.50
N PRO A 555 47.43 -28.16 40.94
CA PRO A 555 48.84 -28.27 40.57
C PRO A 555 49.81 -28.09 41.75
N CYS A 556 49.36 -27.62 42.93
CA CYS A 556 50.20 -27.16 44.04
C CYS A 556 50.72 -28.26 44.97
N SER A 557 50.70 -29.53 44.53
CA SER A 557 51.07 -30.69 45.35
C SER A 557 50.25 -30.75 46.66
N THR A 558 50.60 -31.62 47.61
CA THR A 558 49.95 -31.68 48.94
C THR A 558 50.48 -30.63 49.93
N HIS A 559 51.25 -29.64 49.45
CA HIS A 559 52.05 -28.72 50.28
C HIS A 559 51.82 -27.24 49.93
N GLY A 560 50.66 -26.92 49.37
CA GLY A 560 50.26 -25.54 49.09
C GLY A 560 48.77 -25.42 48.82
N ILE A 561 48.28 -24.17 48.79
CA ILE A 561 46.90 -23.85 48.42
C ILE A 561 46.92 -23.17 47.05
N CYS A 562 46.21 -23.76 46.08
CA CYS A 562 46.09 -23.17 44.74
C CYS A 562 45.11 -21.99 44.72
N ARG A 563 45.50 -20.92 44.01
CA ARG A 563 44.64 -19.78 43.66
C ARG A 563 44.55 -19.64 42.15
N ASP A 564 43.33 -19.68 41.63
CA ASP A 564 43.06 -19.44 40.20
C ASP A 564 43.31 -17.97 39.84
N LEU A 565 44.03 -17.76 38.74
CA LEU A 565 44.26 -16.45 38.14
C LEU A 565 43.72 -16.44 36.70
N ILE A 566 43.38 -15.25 36.19
CA ILE A 566 42.82 -15.09 34.83
C ILE A 566 43.78 -15.62 33.75
N HIS A 567 45.10 -15.58 33.99
CA HIS A 567 46.12 -16.09 33.06
C HIS A 567 46.97 -17.24 33.65
N GLY A 568 46.43 -18.03 34.59
CA GLY A 568 47.14 -19.18 35.17
C GLY A 568 46.71 -19.52 36.58
N TYR A 569 47.65 -19.98 37.40
CA TYR A 569 47.44 -20.25 38.83
C TYR A 569 48.64 -19.78 39.64
N GLU A 570 48.42 -19.58 40.93
CA GLU A 570 49.46 -19.31 41.91
C GLU A 570 49.32 -20.27 43.10
N CYS A 571 50.43 -20.87 43.52
CA CYS A 571 50.48 -21.74 44.69
C CYS A 571 51.01 -20.98 45.90
N ASP A 572 50.20 -20.89 46.96
CA ASP A 572 50.63 -20.40 48.27
C ASP A 572 51.24 -21.58 49.04
N CYS A 573 52.57 -21.70 49.03
CA CYS A 573 53.27 -22.85 49.59
C CYS A 573 53.29 -22.84 51.13
N ASP A 574 53.07 -24.02 51.71
CA ASP A 574 53.24 -24.24 53.15
C ASP A 574 54.68 -23.93 53.59
N ALA A 575 54.84 -23.52 54.86
CA ALA A 575 56.15 -23.23 55.43
C ALA A 575 57.11 -24.43 55.26
N GLY A 576 58.27 -24.18 54.66
CA GLY A 576 59.24 -25.23 54.32
C GLY A 576 59.24 -25.68 52.87
N TRP A 577 58.30 -25.22 52.05
CA TRP A 577 58.19 -25.55 50.62
C TRP A 577 58.28 -24.32 49.72
N THR A 578 58.75 -24.52 48.49
CA THR A 578 58.94 -23.48 47.48
C THR A 578 58.82 -24.04 46.05
N GLY A 579 58.99 -23.18 45.05
CA GLY A 579 58.78 -23.49 43.64
C GLY A 579 57.32 -23.27 43.19
N MET A 580 57.10 -23.24 41.87
CA MET A 580 55.79 -22.91 41.26
C MET A 580 54.66 -23.85 41.68
N ASN A 581 54.99 -25.10 42.01
CA ASN A 581 54.04 -26.16 42.39
C ASN A 581 54.27 -26.67 43.83
N CYS A 582 55.02 -25.93 44.66
CA CYS A 582 55.35 -26.32 46.04
C CYS A 582 55.93 -27.74 46.18
N THR A 583 56.76 -28.16 45.22
CA THR A 583 57.40 -29.48 45.20
C THR A 583 58.84 -29.47 45.71
N GLU A 584 59.40 -28.29 45.93
CA GLU A 584 60.78 -28.13 46.38
C GLU A 584 60.81 -27.79 47.87
N SER A 585 61.64 -28.48 48.65
CA SER A 585 61.83 -28.14 50.07
C SER A 585 62.83 -26.98 50.24
N ILE A 586 62.50 -26.00 51.08
CA ILE A 586 63.40 -24.89 51.44
C ILE A 586 64.62 -25.44 52.19
N LYS A 587 65.82 -25.11 51.71
CA LYS A 587 67.09 -25.41 52.38
C LYS A 587 67.46 -24.26 53.30
N ASN A 588 67.12 -24.41 54.57
CA ASN A 588 67.37 -23.42 55.61
C ASN A 588 68.85 -23.34 56.03
N CYS A 589 69.69 -24.28 55.59
CA CYS A 589 71.15 -24.27 55.76
C CYS A 589 71.92 -23.64 54.59
N ASP A 590 71.25 -22.93 53.67
CA ASP A 590 71.90 -22.21 52.56
C ASP A 590 71.34 -20.77 52.41
N PRO A 591 72.11 -19.73 52.79
CA PRO A 591 73.46 -19.80 53.37
C PRO A 591 73.44 -20.32 54.81
N ASP A 592 74.52 -21.01 55.22
CA ASP A 592 74.63 -21.63 56.54
C ASP A 592 74.40 -20.59 57.67
N PRO A 593 73.30 -20.68 58.42
CA PRO A 593 72.96 -19.74 59.47
C PRO A 593 73.72 -19.98 60.78
N CYS A 594 74.47 -21.07 60.87
CA CYS A 594 75.33 -21.37 62.01
C CYS A 594 76.64 -20.57 61.89
N SER A 595 77.12 -20.04 63.02
CA SER A 595 78.48 -19.50 63.10
C SER A 595 79.51 -20.59 62.73
N THR A 596 80.78 -20.22 62.54
CA THR A 596 81.90 -21.15 62.26
C THR A 596 82.17 -22.22 63.33
N HIS A 597 81.30 -22.33 64.34
CA HIS A 597 81.38 -23.19 65.51
C HIS A 597 80.16 -24.12 65.66
N GLY A 598 79.50 -24.44 64.55
CA GLY A 598 78.43 -25.43 64.52
C GLY A 598 78.19 -26.00 63.12
N ILE A 599 77.49 -27.14 63.07
CA ILE A 599 77.06 -27.78 61.81
C ILE A 599 75.55 -27.58 61.66
N CYS A 600 75.13 -26.98 60.55
CA CYS A 600 73.72 -26.82 60.23
C CYS A 600 73.08 -28.13 59.76
N ARG A 601 71.88 -28.40 60.28
CA ARG A 601 71.00 -29.47 59.81
C ARG A 601 69.70 -28.87 59.31
N ASP A 602 69.36 -29.17 58.06
CA ASP A 602 68.09 -28.77 57.47
C ASP A 602 66.94 -29.52 58.13
N LEU A 603 65.91 -28.78 58.53
CA LEU A 603 64.65 -29.30 59.01
C LEU A 603 63.52 -28.80 58.10
N ILE A 604 62.41 -29.53 58.05
CA ILE A 604 61.26 -29.19 57.19
C ILE A 604 60.68 -27.80 57.55
N TYR A 605 60.74 -27.39 58.82
CA TYR A 605 60.23 -26.10 59.30
C TYR A 605 61.33 -25.16 59.84
N GLY A 606 62.58 -25.33 59.40
CA GLY A 606 63.70 -24.47 59.82
C GLY A 606 65.06 -25.15 59.75
N TYR A 607 65.97 -24.75 60.62
CA TYR A 607 67.30 -25.37 60.73
C TYR A 607 67.64 -25.62 62.20
N GLU A 608 68.55 -26.56 62.44
CA GLU A 608 69.17 -26.78 63.74
C GLU A 608 70.68 -26.67 63.62
N CYS A 609 71.29 -25.78 64.42
CA CYS A 609 72.73 -25.71 64.56
C CYS A 609 73.19 -26.61 65.69
N VAL A 610 73.98 -27.64 65.36
CA VAL A 610 74.65 -28.46 66.36
C VAL A 610 75.98 -27.81 66.71
N CYS A 611 76.06 -27.20 67.90
CA CYS A 611 77.23 -26.42 68.32
C CYS A 611 78.42 -27.29 68.77
N ASP A 612 79.62 -26.79 68.48
CA ASP A 612 80.86 -27.36 68.99
C ASP A 612 80.98 -27.16 70.52
N PRO A 613 81.74 -28.03 71.23
CA PRO A 613 81.92 -27.93 72.68
C PRO A 613 82.47 -26.57 73.10
N GLY A 614 81.77 -25.89 74.00
CA GLY A 614 82.10 -24.53 74.46
C GLY A 614 81.26 -23.42 73.83
N TRP A 615 80.44 -23.74 72.81
CA TRP A 615 79.55 -22.80 72.13
C TRP A 615 78.07 -23.15 72.33
N SER A 616 77.20 -22.14 72.35
CA SER A 616 75.77 -22.28 72.60
C SER A 616 74.95 -21.18 71.89
N GLY A 617 73.62 -21.29 71.96
CA GLY A 617 72.68 -20.39 71.27
C GLY A 617 72.22 -20.94 69.92
N LYS A 618 71.11 -20.39 69.37
CA LYS A 618 70.46 -20.92 68.16
C LYS A 618 71.34 -20.94 66.90
N GLN A 619 72.39 -20.13 66.86
CA GLN A 619 73.36 -20.04 65.76
C GLN A 619 74.80 -20.37 66.23
N CYS A 620 74.98 -20.94 67.43
CA CYS A 620 76.30 -21.30 67.98
C CYS A 620 77.31 -20.14 68.09
N ALA A 621 76.82 -18.94 68.43
CA ALA A 621 77.62 -17.73 68.52
C ALA A 621 77.99 -17.30 69.96
N ILE A 622 77.60 -18.07 70.99
CA ILE A 622 77.79 -17.70 72.40
C ILE A 622 78.77 -18.65 73.08
N GLU A 623 79.91 -18.13 73.56
CA GLU A 623 80.96 -18.89 74.25
C GLU A 623 80.62 -19.11 75.75
N THR A 624 80.87 -20.30 76.30
CA THR A 624 80.48 -20.68 77.67
C THR A 624 81.67 -20.81 78.62
N SER A 625 81.94 -19.79 79.44
CA SER A 625 82.98 -19.79 80.50
C SER A 625 82.42 -19.74 81.94
N ARG A 626 83.13 -20.36 82.90
CA ARG A 626 82.74 -20.58 84.32
C ARG A 626 82.87 -19.33 85.23
N ASN A 627 81.87 -19.21 86.12
CA ASN A 627 81.77 -18.52 87.44
C ASN A 627 81.30 -17.04 87.58
N ALA A 628 80.10 -16.93 88.18
CA ALA A 628 79.69 -16.21 89.41
C ALA A 628 79.16 -14.75 89.38
N SER A 629 77.87 -14.63 89.78
CA SER A 629 77.16 -13.56 90.55
C SER A 629 77.12 -12.14 89.95
N THR A 630 75.99 -11.45 89.81
CA THR A 630 75.02 -10.99 90.86
C THR A 630 73.62 -10.67 90.31
N ALA A 631 72.65 -10.54 91.23
CA ALA A 631 71.20 -10.49 91.08
C ALA A 631 70.54 -9.07 91.17
N GLU A 632 69.19 -9.08 91.22
CA GLU A 632 68.13 -8.03 91.35
C GLU A 632 67.53 -7.52 90.02
N GLU A 633 66.28 -7.78 89.60
CA GLU A 633 64.92 -7.98 90.17
C GLU A 633 64.10 -6.69 90.42
N HIS A 634 62.88 -6.63 89.81
CA HIS A 634 61.65 -5.83 90.06
C HIS A 634 61.02 -5.31 88.73
N GLN A 635 59.71 -5.27 88.43
CA GLN A 635 58.45 -5.66 89.09
C GLN A 635 57.26 -5.63 88.08
N ILE A 636 56.41 -6.67 88.12
CA ILE A 636 54.94 -6.88 87.98
C ILE A 636 53.96 -5.77 87.45
N ALA A 637 52.97 -6.20 86.62
CA ALA A 637 51.49 -5.94 86.62
C ALA A 637 50.91 -5.64 85.20
N ALA A 638 49.68 -5.99 84.73
CA ALA A 638 48.54 -6.80 85.17
C ALA A 638 47.51 -6.99 84.00
N VAL A 639 46.85 -8.15 83.94
CA VAL A 639 45.41 -8.50 83.69
C VAL A 639 44.47 -7.63 82.78
N VAL A 640 44.04 -8.19 81.62
CA VAL A 640 42.66 -8.52 81.03
C VAL A 640 41.48 -7.48 81.17
N PRO A 641 40.37 -7.36 80.35
CA PRO A 641 39.76 -8.18 79.23
C PRO A 641 39.12 -7.46 77.98
N VAL A 642 38.76 -8.30 76.97
CA VAL A 642 37.50 -8.49 76.18
C VAL A 642 36.38 -7.40 76.08
N ALA A 643 35.89 -7.16 74.84
CA ALA A 643 34.47 -7.02 74.40
C ALA A 643 34.45 -6.91 72.84
N ILE A 644 33.96 -7.83 71.99
CA ILE A 644 32.59 -8.28 71.61
C ILE A 644 31.47 -7.22 71.70
N VAL A 645 30.94 -6.80 70.53
CA VAL A 645 29.51 -6.58 70.16
C VAL A 645 29.44 -6.65 68.60
N VAL A 646 28.95 -7.73 67.97
CA VAL A 646 27.56 -8.02 67.52
C VAL A 646 26.94 -7.00 66.54
N GLY A 647 26.83 -7.41 65.27
CA GLY A 647 25.56 -7.56 64.54
C GLY A 647 24.87 -6.33 63.95
N LEU A 648 24.57 -6.43 62.64
CA LEU A 648 23.27 -6.21 61.94
C LEU A 648 23.59 -6.02 60.44
N MET A 649 23.33 -6.97 59.55
CA MET A 649 22.05 -7.28 58.88
C MET A 649 21.38 -6.10 58.14
N GLN A 650 21.06 -6.40 56.86
CA GLN A 650 20.14 -5.75 55.91
C GLN A 650 20.68 -4.49 55.21
N ALA A 651 20.63 -4.37 53.88
CA ALA A 651 19.79 -4.99 52.85
C ALA A 651 20.57 -5.22 51.54
#